data_AF-A0AAE0NI22-F1
#
_entry.id   AF-A0AAE0NI22-F1
#
_cell.length_a   1.000
_cell.length_b   1.000
_cell.length_c   1.000
_cell.angle_alpha   90.00
_cell.angle_beta   90.00
_cell.angle_gamma   90.00
#
_symmetry.space_group_name_H-M   'P 1'
#
loop_
_entity.id
_entity.type
_entity.pdbx_description
1 polymer ?
#
loop_
_entity_poly.entity_id
_entity_poly.type
_entity_poly.pdbx_seq_one_letter_code
_entity_poly.pdbx_strand_id
1 'polypeptide(L)'
;MASDSDDHSAQLETTIPSTEAPNSPAMDPSASFRTELNDDRLESSVVIPSSLTPPPSSQSANHAGAGMVNPLPIYVGSQRSGIFSPPATGIQGVTPRTSSEYTPPEPLQVAEASSEELRIMVQLSITEHARLKMEAAHHKLQFSLLSLQADEDAKRAAVEHEMIRMEVDALRKAEHTRQARRDLNDNVESVQAQRLEIKVLDETLDQCRSQMALLLDELDMLHKKAKAARKVIQQKDEQLAALEDERDLLLNRIRENREHLNYMCSPGGLFHGAIASNHATDHGKQNFAVLLQALSQGQENNSAPTTPIAGFRPAARLPSKHTRNVQSMSSLPTTPVARSRLEQSGLLPSVNLVPQTEPAYRQGRFVPETPTPARSRERRNSRESTISAEDNEELARQALQSVAAASFMASQTSLSQRSSHRQLEEEDVFESQASQAASEMLRRDPRESFEVASSVGNSRDVTPAPAEKSAKLQAKLYGGLNKSGLATAEKRKFSGEELTSPAAKMPRLQGVAVLAKAPTDVVILSSLRTPICRSYRGQLKDAYPEELLSVVLRGSLDANPNLDKNAVDDVAVGVVLSELGGSKAARMALNHVGFNAERTSLYTTNRACASSLQSIALVAAQIQSGMIDVGIGAGMESMTRNYGSRAIPVDAWPALKESPVKEARDCVMPMGLTSENVAKRYNVSRADQDVFSVESHARAARARSEGRFKDEIVPVTTRFQETDKAGNKVGEEKTITVTEDDGIRVGVTLEALAKLKPAFSADGASTAGNSSQVSDGAAATLLMRRSTATALGLEGNILGKFVGAAVAGCKPDEMGVGPAIAIPKLLAQLGIQNSDVHRWEINEAFASQAIHCVRELGLEKDWEQGNVNPDGGAIALGHPLGATGARLTSTLLHGLKRTGGEVGVVSMCIGTGMGMAGVFVRE
;
A
#
# COMPACT_ATOMS: atom_id res chain seq x y z
N MET A 1 42.28 23.26 52.49
CA MET A 1 42.11 23.22 53.96
C MET A 1 41.90 21.75 54.29
N ALA A 2 42.96 20.98 54.55
CA ALA A 2 43.84 21.02 55.73
C ALA A 2 43.14 20.33 56.91
N SER A 3 43.41 19.04 57.23
CA SER A 3 44.64 18.43 57.83
C SER A 3 44.59 18.50 59.37
N ASP A 4 45.21 17.64 60.20
CA ASP A 4 46.31 16.65 60.10
C ASP A 4 45.91 15.31 60.85
N SER A 5 46.56 14.13 60.87
CA SER A 5 47.99 13.67 60.91
C SER A 5 48.68 13.87 62.29
N ASP A 6 49.44 12.94 62.93
CA ASP A 6 49.84 11.50 62.81
C ASP A 6 50.57 11.07 64.14
N ASP A 7 51.05 9.86 64.51
CA ASP A 7 50.83 8.41 64.27
C ASP A 7 51.76 7.61 65.29
N HIS A 8 52.04 6.30 65.09
CA HIS A 8 53.18 5.47 65.63
C HIS A 8 53.06 4.84 67.06
N SER A 9 53.74 3.72 67.44
CA SER A 9 54.35 2.56 66.74
C SER A 9 54.87 1.47 67.75
N ALA A 10 55.53 0.39 67.25
CA ALA A 10 56.39 -0.62 67.95
C ALA A 10 55.69 -1.79 68.74
N GLN A 11 56.23 -3.03 68.90
CA GLN A 11 57.40 -3.79 68.36
C GLN A 11 57.26 -5.32 68.66
N LEU A 12 58.27 -6.21 68.47
CA LEU A 12 58.57 -6.98 67.24
C LEU A 12 59.54 -8.18 67.53
N GLU A 13 59.12 -9.45 67.37
CA GLU A 13 59.98 -10.68 67.37
C GLU A 13 59.36 -11.82 66.49
N THR A 14 60.08 -12.90 66.12
CA THR A 14 60.99 -13.05 64.95
C THR A 14 61.42 -14.52 64.72
N THR A 15 61.44 -15.04 63.47
CA THR A 15 62.39 -16.07 62.96
C THR A 15 62.21 -16.38 61.44
N ILE A 16 63.29 -16.69 60.71
CA ILE A 16 63.35 -17.00 59.25
C ILE A 16 64.67 -17.75 58.92
N PRO A 17 64.71 -18.71 57.97
CA PRO A 17 65.10 -18.45 56.55
C PRO A 17 64.48 -19.43 55.51
N SER A 18 64.86 -19.51 54.21
CA SER A 18 65.08 -18.50 53.14
C SER A 18 65.41 -19.21 51.78
N THR A 19 65.55 -18.43 50.68
CA THR A 19 66.18 -18.75 49.34
C THR A 19 65.42 -19.69 48.37
N GLU A 20 65.45 -19.54 47.02
CA GLU A 20 65.81 -18.42 46.10
C GLU A 20 65.19 -18.61 44.69
N ALA A 21 65.41 -17.67 43.75
CA ALA A 21 64.88 -17.66 42.36
C ALA A 21 66.00 -17.66 41.29
N PRO A 22 65.67 -17.66 39.96
CA PRO A 22 66.25 -16.58 39.14
C PRO A 22 65.42 -16.09 37.91
N ASN A 23 65.45 -14.76 37.74
CA ASN A 23 65.67 -13.94 36.52
C ASN A 23 64.83 -14.06 35.22
N SER A 24 64.60 -12.87 34.65
CA SER A 24 64.28 -12.61 33.23
C SER A 24 65.27 -11.56 32.67
N PRO A 25 65.55 -11.54 31.35
CA PRO A 25 66.18 -10.41 30.66
C PRO A 25 65.15 -9.54 29.90
N ALA A 26 65.56 -8.38 29.36
CA ALA A 26 64.65 -7.35 28.87
C ALA A 26 65.05 -6.73 27.50
N MET A 27 64.06 -6.12 26.83
CA MET A 27 64.09 -4.95 25.92
C MET A 27 65.20 -4.80 24.87
N ASP A 28 64.81 -4.73 23.59
CA ASP A 28 65.14 -3.58 22.71
C ASP A 28 64.15 -3.48 21.52
N PRO A 29 63.68 -2.28 21.08
CA PRO A 29 62.68 -2.15 20.02
C PRO A 29 63.24 -1.54 18.71
N SER A 30 64.16 -2.24 18.02
CA SER A 30 64.58 -1.84 16.66
C SER A 30 64.98 -3.00 15.72
N ALA A 31 64.06 -3.45 14.87
CA ALA A 31 64.35 -4.30 13.71
C ALA A 31 63.31 -4.07 12.59
N SER A 32 63.76 -4.11 11.33
CA SER A 32 62.93 -3.76 10.16
C SER A 32 62.83 -4.93 9.17
N PHE A 33 61.69 -4.98 8.46
CA PHE A 33 61.41 -5.69 7.20
C PHE A 33 62.37 -6.81 6.74
N ARG A 34 61.79 -7.99 6.47
CA ARG A 34 61.81 -8.55 5.10
C ARG A 34 60.67 -9.53 4.84
N THR A 35 59.97 -9.29 3.74
CA THR A 35 59.14 -10.25 3.01
C THR A 35 59.97 -10.83 1.88
N GLU A 36 59.95 -12.15 1.67
CA GLU A 36 60.30 -12.74 0.38
C GLU A 36 59.14 -13.63 -0.10
N LEU A 37 58.75 -13.43 -1.34
CA LEU A 37 57.82 -14.28 -2.08
C LEU A 37 58.62 -15.43 -2.70
N ASN A 38 57.99 -16.59 -2.84
CA ASN A 38 58.29 -17.48 -3.96
C ASN A 38 56.99 -18.16 -4.40
N ASP A 39 56.66 -18.00 -5.67
CA ASP A 39 55.51 -18.56 -6.36
C ASP A 39 56.07 -19.17 -7.65
N ASP A 40 56.08 -20.50 -7.74
CA ASP A 40 56.67 -21.21 -8.88
C ASP A 40 55.94 -22.54 -9.17
N ARG A 41 56.09 -23.04 -10.40
CA ARG A 41 54.99 -23.75 -11.09
C ARG A 41 55.19 -25.25 -11.38
N LEU A 42 54.04 -25.95 -11.31
CA LEU A 42 53.59 -27.06 -12.18
C LEU A 42 54.09 -28.52 -12.00
N GLU A 43 53.25 -29.42 -12.56
CA GLU A 43 53.50 -30.81 -13.02
C GLU A 43 53.60 -32.03 -12.05
N SER A 44 52.40 -32.58 -11.74
CA SER A 44 51.97 -33.95 -12.12
C SER A 44 52.28 -35.22 -11.27
N SER A 45 51.20 -36.01 -11.06
CA SER A 45 51.12 -37.50 -11.13
C SER A 45 51.43 -38.44 -9.93
N VAL A 46 50.45 -39.33 -9.65
CA VAL A 46 50.57 -40.81 -9.43
C VAL A 46 50.94 -41.43 -8.04
N VAL A 47 49.89 -41.96 -7.35
CA VAL A 47 49.75 -43.32 -6.74
C VAL A 47 50.42 -43.72 -5.38
N ILE A 48 49.58 -43.85 -4.32
CA ILE A 48 49.22 -45.07 -3.49
C ILE A 48 50.37 -46.06 -3.10
N PRO A 49 50.57 -46.49 -1.80
CA PRO A 49 49.60 -47.33 -1.06
C PRO A 49 49.48 -47.20 0.49
N SER A 50 48.50 -47.94 1.02
CA SER A 50 47.97 -48.05 2.40
C SER A 50 48.80 -48.86 3.42
N SER A 51 48.47 -48.75 4.72
CA SER A 51 48.46 -49.91 5.65
C SER A 51 47.62 -49.70 6.93
N LEU A 52 47.37 -50.81 7.65
CA LEU A 52 46.85 -50.97 9.04
C LEU A 52 45.33 -51.16 9.28
N THR A 53 44.96 -52.44 9.43
CA THR A 53 43.82 -52.94 10.23
C THR A 53 44.31 -54.02 11.21
N PRO A 54 43.69 -54.19 12.41
CA PRO A 54 43.90 -55.35 13.29
C PRO A 54 42.96 -56.54 12.95
N PRO A 55 43.21 -57.77 13.48
CA PRO A 55 42.63 -59.01 12.94
C PRO A 55 41.44 -59.62 13.74
N PRO A 56 40.71 -60.62 13.16
CA PRO A 56 39.56 -61.27 13.76
C PRO A 56 39.80 -62.69 14.32
N SER A 57 38.86 -63.17 15.15
CA SER A 57 38.63 -64.59 15.56
C SER A 57 37.31 -64.61 16.37
N SER A 58 36.45 -65.63 16.42
CA SER A 58 36.20 -66.91 15.68
C SER A 58 34.80 -67.44 16.14
N GLN A 59 34.14 -68.52 15.68
CA GLN A 59 34.49 -69.74 14.94
C GLN A 59 33.38 -70.14 13.91
N SER A 60 33.10 -71.45 13.78
CA SER A 60 32.19 -72.20 12.88
C SER A 60 30.79 -72.48 13.49
N ALA A 61 29.76 -73.03 12.81
CA ALA A 61 29.80 -74.11 11.82
C ALA A 61 28.63 -74.22 10.80
N ASN A 62 28.74 -75.21 9.91
CA ASN A 62 28.06 -75.38 8.62
C ASN A 62 26.68 -76.08 8.68
N HIS A 63 25.88 -75.96 7.61
CA HIS A 63 25.61 -77.10 6.71
C HIS A 63 25.13 -76.67 5.31
N ALA A 64 25.13 -77.61 4.35
CA ALA A 64 24.94 -77.43 2.91
C ALA A 64 23.45 -77.34 2.46
N GLY A 65 23.10 -76.87 1.25
CA GLY A 65 23.93 -76.28 0.18
C GLY A 65 23.29 -76.40 -1.24
N ALA A 66 24.12 -76.21 -2.28
CA ALA A 66 23.83 -76.31 -3.73
C ALA A 66 22.98 -75.21 -4.40
N GLY A 67 23.32 -74.87 -5.66
CA GLY A 67 22.56 -73.99 -6.56
C GLY A 67 23.28 -72.69 -6.96
N MET A 68 23.76 -72.59 -8.21
CA MET A 68 24.31 -71.36 -8.80
C MET A 68 23.29 -70.62 -9.67
N VAL A 69 23.64 -69.37 -10.02
CA VAL A 69 23.20 -68.53 -11.16
C VAL A 69 22.32 -67.31 -10.81
N ASN A 70 22.93 -66.14 -10.99
CA ASN A 70 22.41 -64.80 -11.29
C ASN A 70 21.01 -64.39 -10.75
N PRO A 71 20.94 -63.50 -9.73
CA PRO A 71 19.69 -62.87 -9.31
C PRO A 71 19.37 -61.60 -10.11
N LEU A 72 18.16 -61.54 -10.68
CA LEU A 72 17.38 -60.31 -10.82
C LEU A 72 16.20 -60.37 -9.83
N PRO A 73 16.19 -59.51 -8.79
CA PRO A 73 14.97 -59.16 -8.05
C PRO A 73 14.67 -57.67 -8.25
N ILE A 74 13.48 -57.25 -8.69
CA ILE A 74 12.17 -57.39 -8.01
C ILE A 74 12.22 -56.75 -6.62
N TYR A 75 11.70 -55.53 -6.52
CA TYR A 75 11.67 -54.73 -5.30
C TYR A 75 10.48 -55.15 -4.42
N VAL A 76 10.74 -55.93 -3.36
CA VAL A 76 9.74 -56.35 -2.36
C VAL A 76 9.96 -55.56 -1.07
N GLY A 77 8.91 -54.94 -0.54
CA GLY A 77 9.00 -53.99 0.57
C GLY A 77 8.96 -54.62 1.98
N SER A 78 9.96 -54.28 2.79
CA SER A 78 9.98 -54.39 4.27
C SER A 78 11.27 -53.69 4.78
N GLN A 79 11.37 -53.16 6.00
CA GLN A 79 10.48 -53.16 7.17
C GLN A 79 10.35 -51.74 7.77
N ARG A 80 9.43 -51.53 8.72
CA ARG A 80 9.52 -50.38 9.65
C ARG A 80 10.58 -50.69 10.72
N SER A 81 11.61 -49.85 10.84
CA SER A 81 12.45 -49.82 12.04
C SER A 81 11.67 -49.21 13.21
N GLY A 82 11.73 -49.85 14.38
CA GLY A 82 11.13 -49.33 15.61
C GLY A 82 11.97 -48.23 16.24
N ILE A 83 11.33 -47.27 16.90
CA ILE A 83 12.03 -46.27 17.73
C ILE A 83 12.66 -47.00 18.92
N PHE A 84 13.98 -46.90 19.06
CA PHE A 84 14.68 -47.38 20.24
C PHE A 84 14.37 -46.47 21.44
N SER A 85 13.85 -47.05 22.53
CA SER A 85 13.93 -46.43 23.84
C SER A 85 15.37 -46.49 24.37
N PRO A 86 15.84 -45.50 25.15
CA PRO A 86 17.13 -45.61 25.84
C PRO A 86 17.11 -46.82 26.80
N PRO A 87 18.27 -47.46 27.04
CA PRO A 87 18.32 -48.70 27.80
C PRO A 87 17.92 -48.47 29.26
N ALA A 88 17.07 -49.37 29.78
CA ALA A 88 16.81 -49.41 31.21
C ALA A 88 18.09 -49.83 31.95
N THR A 89 18.66 -48.93 32.75
CA THR A 89 19.78 -49.21 33.66
C THR A 89 19.32 -50.11 34.80
N GLY A 90 19.15 -51.40 34.50
CA GLY A 90 18.77 -52.41 35.49
C GLY A 90 19.90 -52.60 36.49
N ILE A 91 19.67 -52.22 37.75
CA ILE A 91 20.56 -52.52 38.87
C ILE A 91 20.42 -54.02 39.20
N GLN A 92 21.10 -54.87 38.42
CA GLN A 92 21.36 -56.25 38.77
C GLN A 92 22.68 -56.36 39.54
N GLY A 93 22.70 -57.17 40.61
CA GLY A 93 23.97 -57.68 41.14
C GLY A 93 24.52 -57.06 42.43
N VAL A 94 23.70 -56.43 43.28
CA VAL A 94 24.04 -56.31 44.71
C VAL A 94 23.26 -57.35 45.50
N THR A 95 23.87 -58.51 45.72
CA THR A 95 23.37 -59.45 46.74
C THR A 95 23.60 -58.85 48.12
N PRO A 96 22.61 -58.85 49.03
CA PRO A 96 22.80 -58.38 50.39
C PRO A 96 23.67 -59.39 51.15
N ARG A 97 25.00 -59.19 51.09
CA ARG A 97 25.89 -59.77 52.09
C ARG A 97 25.49 -59.20 53.44
N THR A 98 25.31 -60.07 54.42
CA THR A 98 24.90 -59.72 55.79
C THR A 98 26.04 -59.04 56.53
N SER A 99 26.31 -57.76 56.22
CA SER A 99 26.92 -56.85 57.19
C SER A 99 25.96 -56.71 58.37
N SER A 100 26.43 -57.01 59.58
CA SER A 100 25.66 -56.73 60.80
C SER A 100 25.34 -55.25 60.85
N GLU A 101 24.05 -54.90 60.84
CA GLU A 101 23.59 -53.54 60.99
C GLU A 101 24.06 -53.03 62.37
N TYR A 102 24.96 -52.03 62.37
CA TYR A 102 25.52 -51.50 63.61
C TYR A 102 24.48 -50.63 64.31
N THR A 103 23.68 -51.26 65.17
CA THR A 103 22.80 -50.54 66.10
C THR A 103 23.68 -49.77 67.10
N PRO A 104 23.58 -48.44 67.19
CA PRO A 104 24.26 -47.71 68.25
C PRO A 104 23.70 -48.15 69.62
N PRO A 105 24.54 -48.24 70.67
CA PRO A 105 24.09 -48.70 71.98
C PRO A 105 23.07 -47.73 72.60
N GLU A 106 22.05 -48.28 73.26
CA GLU A 106 20.97 -47.49 73.87
C GLU A 106 21.48 -46.64 75.06
N PRO A 107 20.91 -45.45 75.34
CA PRO A 107 21.42 -44.56 76.38
C PRO A 107 21.50 -45.19 77.79
N LEU A 108 20.61 -46.13 78.14
CA LEU A 108 20.72 -46.90 79.39
C LEU A 108 21.96 -47.81 79.40
N GLN A 109 22.23 -48.50 78.29
CA GLN A 109 23.39 -49.40 78.17
C GLN A 109 24.71 -48.65 78.31
N VAL A 110 24.76 -47.39 77.84
CA VAL A 110 25.92 -46.51 78.03
C VAL A 110 26.02 -45.97 79.47
N ALA A 111 24.91 -45.80 80.17
CA ALA A 111 24.89 -45.30 81.55
C ALA A 111 25.26 -46.38 82.60
N GLU A 112 24.99 -47.65 82.31
CA GLU A 112 25.21 -48.77 83.25
C GLU A 112 26.50 -49.60 82.96
N ALA A 113 27.17 -49.35 81.83
CA ALA A 113 28.38 -50.08 81.43
C ALA A 113 29.64 -49.74 82.24
N SER A 114 30.54 -50.71 82.38
CA SER A 114 31.86 -50.50 83.01
C SER A 114 32.82 -49.72 82.11
N SER A 115 33.90 -49.18 82.70
CA SER A 115 34.88 -48.37 81.95
C SER A 115 35.61 -49.12 80.83
N GLU A 116 35.61 -50.45 80.85
CA GLU A 116 36.24 -51.28 79.81
C GLU A 116 35.26 -51.55 78.66
N GLU A 117 33.99 -51.82 78.96
CA GLU A 117 32.92 -51.96 77.97
C GLU A 117 32.72 -50.64 77.20
N LEU A 118 32.73 -49.49 77.90
CA LEU A 118 32.68 -48.17 77.26
C LEU A 118 33.85 -47.92 76.30
N ARG A 119 35.07 -48.38 76.62
CA ARG A 119 36.23 -48.31 75.70
C ARG A 119 35.98 -49.13 74.44
N ILE A 120 35.45 -50.35 74.58
CA ILE A 120 35.13 -51.24 73.46
C ILE A 120 34.01 -50.65 72.59
N MET A 121 32.93 -50.13 73.20
CA MET A 121 31.79 -49.52 72.51
C MET A 121 32.23 -48.32 71.67
N VAL A 122 33.04 -47.41 72.24
CA VAL A 122 33.59 -46.26 71.51
C VAL A 122 34.51 -46.68 70.37
N GLN A 123 35.38 -47.69 70.59
CA GLN A 123 36.27 -48.17 69.53
C GLN A 123 35.50 -48.80 68.36
N LEU A 124 34.40 -49.51 68.63
CA LEU A 124 33.49 -50.01 67.60
C LEU A 124 32.78 -48.87 66.86
N SER A 125 32.25 -47.86 67.56
CA SER A 125 31.63 -46.68 66.93
C SER A 125 32.59 -45.94 66.00
N ILE A 126 33.85 -45.76 66.40
CA ILE A 126 34.89 -45.12 65.58
C ILE A 126 35.18 -45.95 64.32
N THR A 127 35.23 -47.29 64.47
CA THR A 127 35.53 -48.21 63.36
C THR A 127 34.40 -48.21 62.32
N GLU A 128 33.14 -48.30 62.74
CA GLU A 128 31.99 -48.25 61.82
C GLU A 128 31.79 -46.85 61.21
N HIS A 129 32.03 -45.77 61.96
CA HIS A 129 32.02 -44.42 61.38
C HIS A 129 33.12 -44.25 60.31
N ALA A 130 34.29 -44.86 60.48
CA ALA A 130 35.31 -44.93 59.44
C ALA A 130 34.86 -45.77 58.23
N ARG A 131 34.21 -46.92 58.47
CA ARG A 131 33.65 -47.80 57.43
C ARG A 131 32.62 -47.06 56.56
N LEU A 132 31.62 -46.44 57.19
CA LEU A 132 30.59 -45.64 56.53
C LEU A 132 31.17 -44.44 55.76
N LYS A 133 32.20 -43.78 56.30
CA LYS A 133 32.89 -42.67 55.62
C LYS A 133 33.63 -43.14 54.35
N MET A 134 34.18 -44.36 54.34
CA MET A 134 34.76 -44.97 53.14
C MET A 134 33.69 -45.38 52.13
N GLU A 135 32.58 -45.99 52.56
CA GLU A 135 31.46 -46.36 51.67
C GLU A 135 30.83 -45.13 51.02
N ALA A 136 30.60 -44.06 51.77
CA ALA A 136 30.10 -42.78 51.24
C ALA A 136 31.08 -42.14 50.23
N ALA A 137 32.39 -42.22 50.46
CA ALA A 137 33.40 -41.77 49.51
C ALA A 137 33.40 -42.63 48.23
N HIS A 138 33.24 -43.95 48.36
CA HIS A 138 33.16 -44.87 47.23
C HIS A 138 31.93 -44.61 46.35
N HIS A 139 30.74 -44.46 46.95
CA HIS A 139 29.52 -44.13 46.22
C HIS A 139 29.60 -42.75 45.54
N LYS A 140 30.23 -41.75 46.19
CA LYS A 140 30.45 -40.43 45.57
C LYS A 140 31.39 -40.52 44.36
N LEU A 141 32.42 -41.36 44.41
CA LEU A 141 33.33 -41.60 43.30
C LEU A 141 32.65 -42.37 42.15
N GLN A 142 31.87 -43.41 42.45
CA GLN A 142 31.05 -44.11 41.44
C GLN A 142 30.08 -43.16 40.74
N PHE A 143 29.35 -42.33 41.48
CA PHE A 143 28.44 -41.33 40.91
C PHE A 143 29.18 -40.32 40.02
N SER A 144 30.37 -39.88 40.44
CA SER A 144 31.20 -38.95 39.65
C SER A 144 31.67 -39.57 38.33
N LEU A 145 32.08 -40.85 38.34
CA LEU A 145 32.47 -41.58 37.13
C LEU A 145 31.29 -41.81 36.18
N LEU A 146 30.12 -42.18 36.70
CA LEU A 146 28.90 -42.34 35.89
C LEU A 146 28.44 -41.01 35.27
N SER A 147 28.58 -39.89 36.00
CA SER A 147 28.30 -38.55 35.45
C SER A 147 29.26 -38.18 34.32
N LEU A 148 30.56 -38.45 34.48
CA LEU A 148 31.56 -38.20 33.44
C LEU A 148 31.33 -39.06 32.18
N GLN A 149 30.94 -40.33 32.36
CA GLN A 149 30.58 -41.20 31.23
C GLN A 149 29.33 -40.69 30.50
N ALA A 150 28.28 -40.28 31.23
CA ALA A 150 27.09 -39.68 30.64
C ALA A 150 27.41 -38.39 29.87
N ASP A 151 28.31 -37.55 30.40
CA ASP A 151 28.81 -36.34 29.73
C ASP A 151 29.66 -36.64 28.48
N GLU A 152 30.34 -37.79 28.39
CA GLU A 152 31.01 -38.23 27.16
C GLU A 152 30.02 -38.76 26.12
N ASP A 153 29.09 -39.63 26.53
CA ASP A 153 28.13 -40.23 25.62
C ASP A 153 27.14 -39.19 25.07
N ALA A 154 26.79 -38.16 25.85
CA ALA A 154 26.04 -37.00 25.37
C ALA A 154 26.82 -36.19 24.30
N LYS A 155 28.15 -36.04 24.45
CA LYS A 155 28.99 -35.36 23.45
C LYS A 155 29.14 -36.20 22.17
N ARG A 156 29.26 -37.53 22.28
CA ARG A 156 29.24 -38.44 21.12
C ARG A 156 27.94 -38.30 20.33
N ALA A 157 26.79 -38.39 21.02
CA ALA A 157 25.48 -38.25 20.40
C ALA A 157 25.26 -36.87 19.73
N ALA A 158 25.79 -35.79 20.31
CA ALA A 158 25.74 -34.46 19.70
C ALA A 158 26.53 -34.39 18.37
N VAL A 159 27.75 -34.93 18.34
CA VAL A 159 28.59 -34.97 17.12
C VAL A 159 27.97 -35.87 16.04
N GLU A 160 27.42 -37.03 16.41
CA GLU A 160 26.70 -37.90 15.47
C GLU A 160 25.47 -37.19 14.87
N HIS A 161 24.70 -36.46 15.69
CA HIS A 161 23.55 -35.68 15.22
C HIS A 161 23.97 -34.51 14.30
N GLU A 162 25.08 -33.83 14.59
CA GLU A 162 25.64 -32.78 13.74
C GLU A 162 26.10 -33.33 12.38
N MET A 163 26.81 -34.47 12.37
CA MET A 163 27.20 -35.16 11.13
C MET A 163 25.99 -35.56 10.27
N ILE A 164 24.94 -36.10 10.89
CA ILE A 164 23.70 -36.47 10.19
C ILE A 164 22.98 -35.22 9.64
N ARG A 165 22.93 -34.10 10.38
CA ARG A 165 22.40 -32.82 9.88
C ARG A 165 23.16 -32.34 8.65
N MET A 166 24.50 -32.35 8.70
CA MET A 166 25.35 -31.97 7.57
C MET A 166 25.12 -32.84 6.33
N GLU A 167 24.95 -34.16 6.49
CA GLU A 167 24.65 -35.07 5.36
C GLU A 167 23.26 -34.78 4.76
N VAL A 168 22.23 -34.62 5.61
CA VAL A 168 20.86 -34.29 5.16
C VAL A 168 20.81 -32.96 4.41
N ASP A 169 21.49 -31.93 4.90
CA ASP A 169 21.48 -30.61 4.25
C ASP A 169 22.37 -30.58 2.99
N ALA A 170 23.43 -31.38 2.91
CA ALA A 170 24.16 -31.61 1.65
C ALA A 170 23.27 -32.30 0.58
N LEU A 171 22.50 -33.32 0.98
CA LEU A 171 21.54 -34.01 0.09
C LEU A 171 20.42 -33.06 -0.37
N ARG A 172 19.80 -32.31 0.54
CA ARG A 172 18.80 -31.27 0.21
C ARG A 172 19.36 -30.24 -0.76
N LYS A 173 20.57 -29.75 -0.53
CA LYS A 173 21.21 -28.76 -1.42
C LYS A 173 21.48 -29.33 -2.82
N ALA A 174 21.86 -30.60 -2.92
CA ALA A 174 22.00 -31.28 -4.21
C ALA A 174 20.65 -31.46 -4.92
N GLU A 175 19.57 -31.76 -4.19
CA GLU A 175 18.22 -31.87 -4.75
C GLU A 175 17.64 -30.52 -5.21
N HIS A 176 17.74 -29.48 -4.39
CA HIS A 176 17.38 -28.10 -4.80
C HIS A 176 18.17 -27.65 -6.03
N THR A 177 19.46 -28.01 -6.14
CA THR A 177 20.28 -27.70 -7.33
C THR A 177 19.80 -28.46 -8.58
N ARG A 178 19.27 -29.67 -8.43
CA ARG A 178 18.66 -30.43 -9.55
C ARG A 178 17.30 -29.84 -9.94
N GLN A 179 16.47 -29.46 -8.98
CA GLN A 179 15.15 -28.90 -9.26
C GLN A 179 15.25 -27.52 -9.90
N ALA A 180 16.09 -26.62 -9.36
CA ALA A 180 16.34 -25.31 -9.96
C ALA A 180 16.87 -25.38 -11.41
N ARG A 181 17.58 -26.46 -11.79
CA ARG A 181 18.00 -26.71 -13.18
C ARG A 181 16.85 -27.15 -14.09
N ARG A 182 15.84 -27.85 -13.57
CA ARG A 182 14.59 -28.16 -14.31
C ARG A 182 13.76 -26.90 -14.44
N ASP A 183 13.48 -26.24 -13.33
CA ASP A 183 12.70 -25.00 -13.28
C ASP A 183 13.28 -23.95 -14.26
N LEU A 184 14.61 -23.82 -14.34
CA LEU A 184 15.27 -22.92 -15.29
C LEU A 184 15.05 -23.33 -16.76
N ASN A 185 15.08 -24.62 -17.09
CA ASN A 185 14.83 -25.12 -18.44
C ASN A 185 13.37 -24.90 -18.86
N ASP A 186 12.43 -25.28 -17.98
CA ASP A 186 10.99 -25.15 -18.21
C ASP A 186 10.59 -23.65 -18.35
N ASN A 187 11.24 -22.76 -17.60
CA ASN A 187 11.10 -21.31 -17.77
C ASN A 187 11.67 -20.80 -19.11
N VAL A 188 12.76 -21.37 -19.63
CA VAL A 188 13.29 -20.99 -20.96
C VAL A 188 12.31 -21.38 -22.07
N GLU A 189 11.71 -22.56 -22.00
CA GLU A 189 10.68 -23.01 -22.95
C GLU A 189 9.40 -22.14 -22.83
N SER A 190 8.97 -21.82 -21.61
CA SER A 190 7.84 -20.91 -21.34
C SER A 190 8.08 -19.50 -21.91
N VAL A 191 9.26 -18.91 -21.69
CA VAL A 191 9.61 -17.58 -22.23
C VAL A 191 9.72 -17.58 -23.76
N GLN A 192 10.15 -18.69 -24.37
CA GLN A 192 10.13 -18.82 -25.84
C GLN A 192 8.69 -18.91 -26.39
N ALA A 193 7.79 -19.64 -25.72
CA ALA A 193 6.38 -19.71 -26.08
C ALA A 193 5.69 -18.33 -25.97
N GLN A 194 5.86 -17.64 -24.83
CA GLN A 194 5.33 -16.29 -24.62
C GLN A 194 5.88 -15.29 -25.67
N ARG A 195 7.16 -15.39 -26.03
CA ARG A 195 7.77 -14.53 -27.06
C ARG A 195 7.23 -14.81 -28.48
N LEU A 196 6.75 -16.01 -28.76
CA LEU A 196 6.03 -16.34 -29.98
C LEU A 196 4.60 -15.78 -29.96
N GLU A 197 3.89 -15.96 -28.84
CA GLU A 197 2.52 -15.45 -28.65
C GLU A 197 2.46 -13.91 -28.74
N ILE A 198 3.40 -13.21 -28.11
CA ILE A 198 3.54 -11.74 -28.18
C ILE A 198 3.77 -11.27 -29.63
N LYS A 199 4.50 -12.01 -30.46
CA LYS A 199 4.68 -11.64 -31.89
C LYS A 199 3.38 -11.74 -32.68
N VAL A 200 2.61 -12.82 -32.48
CA VAL A 200 1.30 -13.00 -33.15
C VAL A 200 0.31 -11.92 -32.70
N LEU A 201 0.38 -11.50 -31.43
CA LEU A 201 -0.36 -10.36 -30.92
C LEU A 201 0.05 -9.03 -31.57
N ASP A 202 1.35 -8.76 -31.73
CA ASP A 202 1.84 -7.52 -32.36
C ASP A 202 1.45 -7.46 -33.86
N GLU A 203 1.64 -8.56 -34.59
CA GLU A 203 1.23 -8.71 -36.00
C GLU A 203 -0.28 -8.53 -36.21
N THR A 204 -1.13 -9.03 -35.30
CA THR A 204 -2.58 -8.83 -35.38
C THR A 204 -3.01 -7.42 -34.96
N LEU A 205 -2.29 -6.78 -34.04
CA LEU A 205 -2.55 -5.39 -33.61
C LEU A 205 -2.22 -4.40 -34.75
N ASP A 206 -1.15 -4.61 -35.51
CA ASP A 206 -0.83 -3.80 -36.70
C ASP A 206 -1.80 -4.04 -37.88
N GLN A 207 -2.35 -5.26 -38.04
CA GLN A 207 -3.48 -5.50 -38.96
C GLN A 207 -4.72 -4.71 -38.54
N CYS A 208 -5.08 -4.71 -37.26
CA CYS A 208 -6.19 -3.91 -36.73
C CYS A 208 -5.98 -2.40 -36.90
N ARG A 209 -4.77 -1.88 -36.64
CA ARG A 209 -4.40 -0.47 -36.92
C ARG A 209 -4.57 -0.12 -38.40
N SER A 210 -4.14 -1.02 -39.29
CA SER A 210 -4.26 -0.83 -40.75
C SER A 210 -5.72 -0.78 -41.20
N GLN A 211 -6.59 -1.63 -40.63
CA GLN A 211 -8.04 -1.58 -40.89
C GLN A 211 -8.68 -0.30 -40.32
N MET A 212 -8.29 0.13 -39.12
CA MET A 212 -8.78 1.39 -38.54
C MET A 212 -8.39 2.62 -39.39
N ALA A 213 -7.19 2.66 -39.96
CA ALA A 213 -6.77 3.74 -40.85
C ALA A 213 -7.66 3.82 -42.11
N LEU A 214 -7.95 2.69 -42.75
CA LEU A 214 -8.84 2.63 -43.92
C LEU A 214 -10.28 3.08 -43.59
N LEU A 215 -10.80 2.70 -42.43
CA LEU A 215 -12.13 3.13 -41.97
C LEU A 215 -12.20 4.63 -41.65
N LEU A 216 -11.10 5.23 -41.15
CA LEU A 216 -11.02 6.67 -40.91
C LEU A 216 -11.00 7.47 -42.21
N ASP A 217 -10.26 7.02 -43.23
CA ASP A 217 -10.28 7.62 -44.57
C ASP A 217 -11.66 7.51 -45.23
N GLU A 218 -12.34 6.37 -45.09
CA GLU A 218 -13.71 6.20 -45.60
C GLU A 218 -14.71 7.13 -44.88
N LEU A 219 -14.59 7.30 -43.56
CA LEU A 219 -15.41 8.23 -42.77
C LEU A 219 -15.19 9.70 -43.19
N ASP A 220 -13.95 10.14 -43.43
CA ASP A 220 -13.69 11.48 -43.93
C ASP A 220 -14.20 11.68 -45.37
N MET A 221 -14.07 10.66 -46.23
CA MET A 221 -14.68 10.68 -47.57
C MET A 221 -16.22 10.72 -47.52
N LEU A 222 -16.86 10.08 -46.55
CA LEU A 222 -18.30 10.20 -46.29
C LEU A 222 -18.67 11.59 -45.75
N HIS A 223 -17.88 12.17 -44.84
CA HIS A 223 -18.08 13.54 -44.36
C HIS A 223 -17.94 14.57 -45.49
N LYS A 224 -16.95 14.43 -46.38
CA LYS A 224 -16.77 15.25 -47.58
C LYS A 224 -17.99 15.17 -48.50
N LYS A 225 -18.49 13.95 -48.79
CA LYS A 225 -19.74 13.73 -49.56
C LYS A 225 -20.95 14.39 -48.88
N ALA A 226 -21.13 14.21 -47.57
CA ALA A 226 -22.23 14.79 -46.80
C ALA A 226 -22.16 16.33 -46.71
N LYS A 227 -20.96 16.92 -46.74
CA LYS A 227 -20.76 18.39 -46.83
C LYS A 227 -21.13 18.92 -48.22
N ALA A 228 -20.77 18.21 -49.28
CA ALA A 228 -21.17 18.54 -50.65
C ALA A 228 -22.70 18.44 -50.84
N ALA A 229 -23.33 17.35 -50.37
CA ALA A 229 -24.77 17.16 -50.43
C ALA A 229 -25.56 18.28 -49.73
N ARG A 230 -25.14 18.68 -48.52
CA ARG A 230 -25.75 19.81 -47.79
C ARG A 230 -25.65 21.14 -48.56
N LYS A 231 -24.55 21.40 -49.27
CA LYS A 231 -24.42 22.60 -50.13
C LYS A 231 -25.36 22.56 -51.33
N VAL A 232 -25.59 21.39 -51.94
CA VAL A 232 -26.55 21.23 -53.05
C VAL A 232 -28.00 21.39 -52.56
N ILE A 233 -28.32 20.91 -51.36
CA ILE A 233 -29.63 21.13 -50.72
C ILE A 233 -29.86 22.63 -50.49
N GLN A 234 -28.92 23.33 -49.85
CA GLN A 234 -29.01 24.77 -49.63
C GLN A 234 -29.23 25.55 -50.95
N GLN A 235 -28.49 25.23 -52.01
CA GLN A 235 -28.68 25.85 -53.33
C GLN A 235 -30.02 25.52 -53.99
N LYS A 236 -30.72 24.45 -53.55
CA LYS A 236 -32.07 24.11 -54.00
C LYS A 236 -33.14 24.82 -53.17
N ASP A 237 -32.92 24.98 -51.87
CA ASP A 237 -33.79 25.76 -50.99
C ASP A 237 -33.77 27.25 -51.39
N GLU A 238 -32.58 27.81 -51.68
CA GLU A 238 -32.39 29.16 -52.25
C GLU A 238 -33.11 29.34 -53.61
N GLN A 239 -33.12 28.30 -54.45
CA GLN A 239 -33.86 28.32 -55.73
C GLN A 239 -35.37 28.18 -55.56
N LEU A 240 -35.84 27.45 -54.55
CA LEU A 240 -37.26 27.33 -54.24
C LEU A 240 -37.80 28.66 -53.70
N ALA A 241 -37.11 29.29 -52.75
CA ALA A 241 -37.51 30.59 -52.21
C ALA A 241 -37.69 31.65 -53.31
N ALA A 242 -36.72 31.77 -54.24
CA ALA A 242 -36.81 32.69 -55.36
C ALA A 242 -38.00 32.41 -56.31
N LEU A 243 -38.39 31.14 -56.47
CA LEU A 243 -39.58 30.76 -57.24
C LEU A 243 -40.89 31.00 -56.49
N GLU A 244 -40.89 30.96 -55.15
CA GLU A 244 -42.04 31.36 -54.34
C GLU A 244 -42.24 32.89 -54.34
N ASP A 245 -41.17 33.68 -54.29
CA ASP A 245 -41.22 35.14 -54.47
C ASP A 245 -41.77 35.51 -55.87
N GLU A 246 -41.31 34.84 -56.94
CA GLU A 246 -41.82 35.05 -58.29
C GLU A 246 -43.30 34.62 -58.42
N ARG A 247 -43.68 33.48 -57.83
CA ARG A 247 -45.08 33.02 -57.76
C ARG A 247 -45.97 34.07 -57.11
N ASP A 248 -45.57 34.62 -55.97
CA ASP A 248 -46.41 35.53 -55.19
C ASP A 248 -46.49 36.93 -55.82
N LEU A 249 -45.41 37.38 -56.49
CA LEU A 249 -45.45 38.55 -57.37
C LEU A 249 -46.45 38.37 -58.52
N LEU A 250 -46.44 37.21 -59.19
CA LEU A 250 -47.39 36.89 -60.26
C LEU A 250 -48.83 36.78 -59.75
N LEU A 251 -49.05 36.17 -58.58
CA LEU A 251 -50.39 36.06 -57.95
C LEU A 251 -50.95 37.42 -57.54
N ASN A 252 -50.11 38.33 -57.02
CA ASN A 252 -50.51 39.71 -56.74
C ASN A 252 -50.88 40.45 -58.03
N ARG A 253 -50.08 40.33 -59.10
CA ARG A 253 -50.38 40.97 -60.38
C ARG A 253 -51.61 40.41 -61.09
N ILE A 254 -51.92 39.12 -60.88
CA ILE A 254 -53.21 38.51 -61.31
C ILE A 254 -54.38 39.07 -60.50
N ARG A 255 -54.19 39.41 -59.21
CA ARG A 255 -55.20 40.05 -58.37
C ARG A 255 -55.47 41.49 -58.82
N GLU A 256 -54.42 42.30 -58.99
CA GLU A 256 -54.48 43.66 -59.54
C GLU A 256 -55.20 43.69 -60.90
N ASN A 257 -54.83 42.79 -61.83
CA ASN A 257 -55.48 42.69 -63.13
C ASN A 257 -56.97 42.30 -63.04
N ARG A 258 -57.36 41.46 -62.07
CA ARG A 258 -58.77 41.13 -61.80
C ARG A 258 -59.54 42.29 -61.20
N GLU A 259 -58.91 43.07 -60.32
CA GLU A 259 -59.49 44.28 -59.74
C GLU A 259 -59.68 45.38 -60.79
N HIS A 260 -58.68 45.60 -61.66
CA HIS A 260 -58.80 46.46 -62.84
C HIS A 260 -59.90 45.99 -63.82
N LEU A 261 -60.00 44.69 -64.09
CA LEU A 261 -61.05 44.15 -64.96
C LEU A 261 -62.44 44.35 -64.34
N ASN A 262 -62.61 44.06 -63.05
CA ASN A 262 -63.84 44.32 -62.31
C ASN A 262 -64.19 45.81 -62.33
N TYR A 263 -63.22 46.71 -62.17
CA TYR A 263 -63.42 48.16 -62.25
C TYR A 263 -63.92 48.58 -63.64
N MET A 264 -63.32 48.10 -64.73
CA MET A 264 -63.77 48.39 -66.10
C MET A 264 -65.15 47.79 -66.45
N CYS A 265 -65.57 46.73 -65.76
CA CYS A 265 -66.90 46.11 -65.93
C CYS A 265 -67.96 46.68 -64.96
N SER A 266 -67.55 47.41 -63.92
CA SER A 266 -68.44 48.03 -62.92
C SER A 266 -69.27 49.17 -63.51
N PRO A 267 -70.40 49.60 -62.87
CA PRO A 267 -71.25 50.66 -63.39
C PRO A 267 -70.49 51.98 -63.63
N GLY A 268 -70.38 52.37 -64.91
CA GLY A 268 -69.58 53.53 -65.36
C GLY A 268 -68.22 53.17 -65.98
N GLY A 269 -67.77 51.92 -65.88
CA GLY A 269 -66.55 51.42 -66.50
C GLY A 269 -66.65 51.21 -68.02
N LEU A 270 -65.50 51.25 -68.70
CA LEU A 270 -65.37 51.22 -70.17
C LEU A 270 -66.03 50.03 -70.88
N PHE A 271 -66.13 48.86 -70.22
CA PHE A 271 -66.75 47.66 -70.79
C PHE A 271 -68.17 47.38 -70.26
N HIS A 272 -68.65 48.18 -69.30
CA HIS A 272 -69.97 47.98 -68.68
C HIS A 272 -71.11 47.94 -69.70
N GLY A 273 -71.11 48.88 -70.65
CA GLY A 273 -72.13 48.95 -71.71
C GLY A 273 -72.12 47.76 -72.67
N ALA A 274 -70.94 47.15 -72.90
CA ALA A 274 -70.80 46.00 -73.81
C ALA A 274 -71.26 44.66 -73.18
N ILE A 275 -71.20 44.55 -71.85
CA ILE A 275 -71.64 43.36 -71.11
C ILE A 275 -73.14 43.45 -70.74
N ALA A 276 -73.66 44.67 -70.54
CA ALA A 276 -75.06 44.88 -70.18
C ALA A 276 -76.04 44.88 -71.38
N SER A 277 -75.58 45.07 -72.62
CA SER A 277 -76.44 45.28 -73.79
C SER A 277 -77.03 43.99 -74.40
N ASN A 278 -77.93 43.33 -73.67
CA ASN A 278 -78.60 42.10 -74.15
C ASN A 278 -79.87 42.40 -74.98
N HIS A 279 -79.79 43.33 -75.93
CA HIS A 279 -80.84 43.62 -76.93
C HIS A 279 -80.24 44.07 -78.27
N ALA A 280 -80.79 43.59 -79.39
CA ALA A 280 -80.20 43.75 -80.73
C ALA A 280 -80.76 44.95 -81.53
N THR A 281 -79.90 45.63 -82.29
CA THR A 281 -80.22 46.42 -83.50
C THR A 281 -78.96 46.59 -84.37
N ASP A 282 -79.10 46.66 -85.70
CA ASP A 282 -78.01 46.43 -86.67
C ASP A 282 -77.11 47.67 -86.97
N HIS A 283 -76.73 48.43 -85.95
CA HIS A 283 -75.81 49.58 -86.07
C HIS A 283 -74.47 49.44 -85.33
N GLY A 284 -74.26 48.36 -84.56
CA GLY A 284 -73.05 48.19 -83.74
C GLY A 284 -71.71 48.10 -84.51
N LYS A 285 -71.73 47.81 -85.82
CA LYS A 285 -70.52 47.54 -86.61
C LYS A 285 -69.61 48.77 -86.84
N GLN A 286 -70.14 49.99 -86.79
CA GLN A 286 -69.31 51.20 -86.97
C GLN A 286 -68.56 51.59 -85.69
N ASN A 287 -69.19 51.50 -84.52
CA ASN A 287 -68.55 51.91 -83.26
C ASN A 287 -67.37 51.00 -82.86
N PHE A 288 -67.42 49.71 -83.20
CA PHE A 288 -66.31 48.79 -82.91
C PHE A 288 -65.06 49.08 -83.79
N ALA A 289 -65.26 49.57 -85.02
CA ALA A 289 -64.16 49.99 -85.89
C ALA A 289 -63.47 51.26 -85.36
N VAL A 290 -64.23 52.22 -84.84
CA VAL A 290 -63.69 53.43 -84.19
C VAL A 290 -62.85 53.07 -82.95
N LEU A 291 -63.28 52.08 -82.16
CA LEU A 291 -62.52 51.63 -80.98
C LEU A 291 -61.16 50.99 -81.35
N LEU A 292 -61.14 50.18 -82.41
CA LEU A 292 -59.90 49.62 -82.97
C LEU A 292 -58.97 50.69 -83.54
N GLN A 293 -59.51 51.74 -84.16
CA GLN A 293 -58.71 52.84 -84.70
C GLN A 293 -58.15 53.76 -83.60
N ALA A 294 -58.88 53.97 -82.50
CA ALA A 294 -58.37 54.67 -81.31
C ALA A 294 -57.20 53.93 -80.65
N LEU A 295 -57.27 52.59 -80.55
CA LEU A 295 -56.17 51.75 -80.06
C LEU A 295 -54.95 51.76 -81.00
N SER A 296 -55.12 52.10 -82.28
CA SER A 296 -54.03 52.22 -83.27
C SER A 296 -53.31 53.58 -83.23
N GLN A 297 -53.96 54.64 -82.74
CA GLN A 297 -53.41 56.01 -82.75
C GLN A 297 -52.78 56.45 -81.43
N GLY A 298 -52.93 55.68 -80.35
CA GLY A 298 -52.38 55.99 -79.02
C GLY A 298 -50.88 55.72 -78.83
N GLN A 299 -50.10 55.52 -79.91
CA GLN A 299 -48.69 55.10 -79.82
C GLN A 299 -47.66 56.18 -80.20
N GLU A 300 -48.11 57.42 -80.49
CA GLU A 300 -47.23 58.59 -80.58
C GLU A 300 -47.34 59.43 -79.28
N ASN A 301 -46.20 59.96 -78.81
CA ASN A 301 -46.03 60.76 -77.59
C ASN A 301 -46.20 60.04 -76.23
N ASN A 302 -45.19 59.26 -75.83
CA ASN A 302 -44.47 59.64 -74.60
C ASN A 302 -43.03 59.10 -74.53
N SER A 303 -42.18 59.80 -73.77
CA SER A 303 -40.71 59.79 -73.97
C SER A 303 -39.91 58.84 -73.06
N ALA A 304 -39.02 58.07 -73.70
CA ALA A 304 -37.68 57.65 -73.20
C ALA A 304 -37.60 56.70 -71.96
N PRO A 305 -36.43 56.06 -71.67
CA PRO A 305 -35.17 56.05 -72.43
C PRO A 305 -34.73 54.64 -72.93
N THR A 306 -33.57 54.60 -73.61
CA THR A 306 -33.00 53.44 -74.32
C THR A 306 -32.16 52.49 -73.45
N THR A 307 -32.14 51.23 -73.89
CA THR A 307 -31.05 50.22 -73.93
C THR A 307 -29.70 50.50 -73.25
N PRO A 308 -29.05 49.45 -72.70
CA PRO A 308 -28.11 48.69 -73.54
C PRO A 308 -28.26 47.15 -73.51
N ILE A 309 -27.67 46.50 -74.52
CA ILE A 309 -27.69 45.04 -74.75
C ILE A 309 -26.36 44.41 -74.33
N ALA A 310 -26.43 43.22 -73.70
CA ALA A 310 -25.38 42.20 -73.79
C ALA A 310 -26.01 40.78 -73.73
N GLY A 311 -25.54 39.76 -74.46
CA GLY A 311 -24.47 39.83 -75.46
C GLY A 311 -23.85 38.49 -75.91
N PHE A 312 -24.62 37.40 -76.08
CA PHE A 312 -24.13 36.06 -76.48
C PHE A 312 -23.13 35.39 -75.48
N ARG A 313 -22.84 34.08 -75.48
CA ARG A 313 -23.11 32.97 -76.42
C ARG A 313 -23.66 31.71 -75.70
N PRO A 314 -24.35 30.80 -76.42
CA PRO A 314 -24.64 29.45 -75.93
C PRO A 314 -23.50 28.45 -76.23
N ALA A 315 -23.43 27.40 -75.40
CA ALA A 315 -22.79 26.12 -75.69
C ALA A 315 -23.57 25.02 -74.95
N ALA A 316 -23.64 23.76 -75.37
CA ALA A 316 -23.51 23.14 -76.70
C ALA A 316 -24.03 21.69 -76.50
N ARG A 317 -25.05 21.24 -77.24
CA ARG A 317 -25.55 19.86 -77.09
C ARG A 317 -24.60 18.87 -77.78
N LEU A 318 -24.28 17.76 -77.10
CA LEU A 318 -23.78 16.54 -77.75
C LEU A 318 -24.81 15.40 -77.58
N PRO A 319 -25.02 14.54 -78.59
CA PRO A 319 -26.15 13.61 -78.63
C PRO A 319 -25.82 12.22 -78.09
N SER A 320 -26.86 11.46 -77.74
CA SER A 320 -26.77 10.01 -77.57
C SER A 320 -26.78 9.28 -78.92
N LYS A 321 -26.10 8.12 -79.00
CA LYS A 321 -26.30 7.07 -80.02
C LYS A 321 -25.83 5.71 -79.50
N HIS A 322 -26.48 4.64 -79.94
CA HIS A 322 -26.22 3.25 -79.51
C HIS A 322 -25.19 2.54 -80.41
N THR A 323 -24.56 1.49 -79.87
CA THR A 323 -24.25 0.22 -80.56
C THR A 323 -24.28 -0.97 -79.58
N ARG A 324 -24.35 -2.21 -80.08
CA ARG A 324 -24.56 -3.46 -79.33
C ARG A 324 -23.29 -4.32 -79.20
N ASN A 325 -23.19 -5.12 -78.12
CA ASN A 325 -23.04 -6.60 -78.11
C ASN A 325 -22.75 -7.10 -76.66
N VAL A 326 -23.48 -8.08 -76.10
CA VAL A 326 -23.30 -9.56 -76.18
C VAL A 326 -21.97 -9.97 -75.53
N GLN A 327 -21.91 -10.76 -74.43
CA GLN A 327 -22.68 -11.98 -74.07
C GLN A 327 -23.23 -12.08 -72.61
N SER A 328 -24.04 -13.13 -72.41
CA SER A 328 -24.38 -13.91 -71.20
C SER A 328 -23.24 -14.03 -70.14
N MET A 329 -23.47 -14.34 -68.86
CA MET A 329 -24.31 -15.44 -68.30
C MET A 329 -25.11 -15.11 -67.02
N SER A 330 -26.04 -16.01 -66.69
CA SER A 330 -26.79 -16.15 -65.43
C SER A 330 -25.87 -16.50 -64.23
N SER A 331 -26.30 -16.42 -62.95
CA SER A 331 -27.68 -16.56 -62.41
C SER A 331 -28.01 -15.78 -61.13
N LEU A 332 -29.30 -15.41 -61.02
CA LEU A 332 -30.09 -15.23 -59.78
C LEU A 332 -31.19 -16.31 -59.80
N PRO A 333 -31.73 -16.77 -58.64
CA PRO A 333 -32.73 -16.05 -57.83
C PRO A 333 -32.36 -16.00 -56.32
N THR A 334 -32.49 -14.92 -55.55
CA THR A 334 -33.64 -14.04 -55.17
C THR A 334 -34.69 -14.65 -54.21
N THR A 335 -34.68 -14.14 -52.97
CA THR A 335 -35.86 -13.82 -52.11
C THR A 335 -36.69 -15.00 -51.52
N PRO A 336 -37.56 -14.79 -50.49
CA PRO A 336 -37.98 -13.52 -49.87
C PRO A 336 -37.89 -13.41 -48.33
N VAL A 337 -38.13 -12.19 -47.83
CA VAL A 337 -38.49 -11.91 -46.43
C VAL A 337 -39.98 -12.14 -46.23
N ALA A 338 -40.37 -12.71 -45.08
CA ALA A 338 -41.77 -12.75 -44.64
C ALA A 338 -41.88 -12.45 -43.12
N ARG A 339 -42.95 -11.76 -42.72
CA ARG A 339 -43.36 -11.55 -41.33
C ARG A 339 -44.64 -12.33 -41.04
N SER A 340 -44.76 -12.92 -39.86
CA SER A 340 -46.04 -13.18 -39.19
C SER A 340 -45.87 -13.06 -37.67
N ARG A 341 -46.95 -13.23 -36.90
CA ARG A 341 -47.00 -13.13 -35.44
C ARG A 341 -47.59 -14.42 -34.83
N LEU A 342 -47.57 -14.47 -33.50
CA LEU A 342 -48.47 -15.21 -32.57
C LEU A 342 -48.08 -16.64 -32.16
N GLU A 343 -47.54 -16.69 -30.93
CA GLU A 343 -48.07 -17.43 -29.77
C GLU A 343 -47.86 -18.95 -29.54
N GLN A 344 -47.87 -19.26 -28.24
CA GLN A 344 -48.14 -20.53 -27.54
C GLN A 344 -47.15 -21.72 -27.60
N SER A 345 -46.41 -21.86 -26.48
CA SER A 345 -46.21 -23.08 -25.65
C SER A 345 -45.95 -24.46 -26.29
N GLY A 346 -44.94 -25.18 -25.78
CA GLY A 346 -44.92 -26.65 -25.87
C GLY A 346 -43.59 -27.37 -25.61
N LEU A 347 -43.40 -27.82 -24.37
CA LEU A 347 -42.74 -29.07 -23.90
C LEU A 347 -41.77 -29.86 -24.80
N LEU A 348 -40.64 -30.25 -24.19
CA LEU A 348 -39.71 -31.29 -24.68
C LEU A 348 -40.33 -32.71 -24.64
N PRO A 349 -39.98 -33.60 -25.59
CA PRO A 349 -40.05 -35.05 -25.42
C PRO A 349 -38.64 -35.69 -25.23
N SER A 350 -38.57 -36.86 -24.59
CA SER A 350 -37.32 -37.53 -24.18
C SER A 350 -37.08 -38.89 -24.83
N VAL A 351 -35.82 -39.12 -25.24
CA VAL A 351 -34.98 -40.36 -25.16
C VAL A 351 -35.63 -41.75 -25.45
N ASN A 352 -35.01 -42.56 -26.33
CA ASN A 352 -34.70 -44.02 -26.20
C ASN A 352 -34.32 -44.65 -27.58
N LEU A 353 -33.53 -45.74 -27.77
CA LEU A 353 -32.52 -46.50 -26.98
C LEU A 353 -31.79 -47.57 -27.88
N VAL A 354 -30.50 -47.89 -27.62
CA VAL A 354 -29.85 -49.26 -27.70
C VAL A 354 -29.68 -49.95 -29.10
N PRO A 355 -28.76 -50.94 -29.32
CA PRO A 355 -27.80 -51.62 -28.42
C PRO A 355 -26.29 -51.35 -28.68
N GLN A 356 -25.29 -51.64 -27.82
CA GLN A 356 -25.01 -52.63 -26.72
C GLN A 356 -24.26 -53.92 -27.13
N THR A 357 -22.99 -54.03 -26.72
CA THR A 357 -22.24 -55.26 -26.37
C THR A 357 -21.16 -54.93 -25.32
N GLU A 358 -20.80 -55.89 -24.47
CA GLU A 358 -19.94 -55.74 -23.27
C GLU A 358 -19.06 -57.00 -23.09
N PRO A 359 -18.00 -57.01 -22.25
CA PRO A 359 -18.20 -57.37 -20.82
C PRO A 359 -17.27 -56.66 -19.81
N ALA A 360 -17.58 -56.79 -18.51
CA ALA A 360 -16.97 -56.04 -17.41
C ALA A 360 -16.13 -56.86 -16.40
N TYR A 361 -15.43 -56.16 -15.49
CA TYR A 361 -15.05 -56.70 -14.16
C TYR A 361 -15.10 -55.61 -13.06
N ARG A 362 -15.17 -56.03 -11.79
CA ARG A 362 -15.58 -55.18 -10.63
C ARG A 362 -14.40 -54.58 -9.83
N GLN A 363 -14.65 -53.44 -9.19
CA GLN A 363 -14.01 -53.04 -7.92
C GLN A 363 -15.06 -52.59 -6.90
N GLY A 364 -14.77 -52.74 -5.60
CA GLY A 364 -15.69 -52.46 -4.50
C GLY A 364 -15.25 -51.26 -3.64
N ARG A 365 -16.22 -50.63 -2.95
CA ARG A 365 -15.94 -49.59 -1.95
C ARG A 365 -15.41 -50.19 -0.64
N PHE A 366 -14.55 -49.45 0.04
CA PHE A 366 -14.20 -49.65 1.45
C PHE A 366 -14.47 -48.36 2.23
N VAL A 367 -14.91 -48.47 3.48
CA VAL A 367 -15.19 -47.35 4.39
C VAL A 367 -14.60 -47.70 5.76
N PRO A 368 -13.68 -46.89 6.33
CA PRO A 368 -13.19 -47.09 7.69
C PRO A 368 -14.12 -46.41 8.71
N GLU A 369 -14.62 -47.18 9.68
CA GLU A 369 -15.22 -46.63 10.91
C GLU A 369 -14.14 -46.33 11.96
N THR A 370 -14.39 -45.38 12.86
CA THR A 370 -13.52 -45.07 14.01
C THR A 370 -14.28 -45.18 15.33
N PRO A 371 -13.76 -45.90 16.35
CA PRO A 371 -14.49 -46.20 17.57
C PRO A 371 -14.43 -45.08 18.62
N THR A 372 -15.50 -44.94 19.40
CA THR A 372 -15.60 -44.04 20.56
C THR A 372 -15.18 -44.72 21.88
N PRO A 373 -14.32 -44.11 22.71
CA PRO A 373 -14.18 -44.43 24.13
C PRO A 373 -15.04 -43.51 25.02
N ALA A 374 -15.35 -43.96 26.24
CA ALA A 374 -16.25 -43.28 27.18
C ALA A 374 -15.54 -42.31 28.16
N ARG A 375 -16.35 -41.55 28.92
CA ARG A 375 -15.88 -40.56 29.91
C ARG A 375 -15.12 -41.17 31.09
N SER A 376 -14.02 -40.52 31.47
CA SER A 376 -13.58 -40.40 32.86
C SER A 376 -13.04 -38.98 33.12
N ARG A 377 -12.98 -38.57 34.40
CA ARG A 377 -12.40 -37.28 34.82
C ARG A 377 -11.00 -37.54 35.39
N GLU A 378 -10.00 -36.75 34.99
CA GLU A 378 -9.00 -36.25 35.94
C GLU A 378 -8.22 -35.03 35.41
N ARG A 379 -7.53 -34.33 36.31
CA ARG A 379 -6.71 -33.14 36.00
C ARG A 379 -5.30 -33.55 35.61
N ARG A 380 -4.68 -32.87 34.64
CA ARG A 380 -3.22 -32.61 34.67
C ARG A 380 -2.81 -31.38 33.88
N ASN A 381 -1.60 -30.89 34.15
CA ASN A 381 -1.14 -29.55 33.80
C ASN A 381 -0.37 -29.50 32.48
N SER A 382 -0.08 -28.28 32.06
CA SER A 382 0.80 -27.87 30.96
C SER A 382 2.18 -28.54 30.93
N ARG A 383 2.75 -28.59 29.72
CA ARG A 383 4.19 -28.44 29.46
C ARG A 383 4.40 -27.77 28.10
N GLU A 384 5.33 -26.82 28.03
CA GLU A 384 5.65 -26.10 26.79
C GLU A 384 6.47 -26.93 25.79
N SER A 385 6.43 -26.52 24.52
CA SER A 385 7.33 -26.96 23.46
C SER A 385 8.30 -25.84 23.09
N THR A 386 9.55 -25.94 23.54
CA THR A 386 10.64 -25.03 23.16
C THR A 386 11.20 -25.40 21.78
N ILE A 387 11.27 -24.44 20.87
CA ILE A 387 12.04 -24.53 19.61
C ILE A 387 13.39 -23.83 19.85
N SER A 388 14.50 -24.41 19.35
CA SER A 388 15.84 -23.84 19.55
C SER A 388 16.08 -22.61 18.67
N ALA A 389 17.02 -21.75 19.06
CA ALA A 389 17.42 -20.59 18.26
C ALA A 389 18.13 -21.00 16.94
N GLU A 390 18.77 -22.18 16.94
CA GLU A 390 19.59 -22.70 15.83
C GLU A 390 18.79 -23.04 14.56
N ASP A 391 17.47 -23.23 14.69
CA ASP A 391 16.60 -23.50 13.53
C ASP A 391 16.25 -22.22 12.74
N ASN A 392 16.36 -21.03 13.37
CA ASN A 392 16.13 -19.75 12.68
C ASN A 392 17.33 -19.33 11.81
N GLU A 393 18.56 -19.64 12.24
CA GLU A 393 19.77 -19.21 11.54
C GLU A 393 19.97 -19.96 10.21
N GLU A 394 19.58 -21.24 10.17
CA GLU A 394 19.53 -22.05 8.94
C GLU A 394 18.55 -21.46 7.91
N LEU A 395 17.34 -21.10 8.35
CA LEU A 395 16.34 -20.45 7.49
C LEU A 395 16.84 -19.11 6.92
N ALA A 396 17.47 -18.27 7.75
CA ALA A 396 18.05 -17.01 7.32
C ALA A 396 19.15 -17.21 6.26
N ARG A 397 19.97 -18.26 6.41
CA ARG A 397 21.06 -18.61 5.47
C ARG A 397 20.53 -19.11 4.12
N GLN A 398 19.39 -19.81 4.11
CA GLN A 398 18.69 -20.23 2.89
C GLN A 398 17.98 -19.06 2.17
N ALA A 399 17.40 -18.12 2.92
CA ALA A 399 16.81 -16.90 2.36
C ALA A 399 17.86 -16.00 1.66
N LEU A 400 19.07 -15.88 2.21
CA LEU A 400 20.14 -15.08 1.58
C LEU A 400 20.67 -15.69 0.28
N GLN A 401 20.78 -17.02 0.18
CA GLN A 401 21.24 -17.69 -1.06
C GLN A 401 20.21 -17.58 -2.19
N SER A 402 18.91 -17.54 -1.89
CA SER A 402 17.85 -17.36 -2.90
C SER A 402 17.76 -15.91 -3.41
N VAL A 403 18.00 -14.91 -2.56
CA VAL A 403 18.11 -13.49 -2.98
C VAL A 403 19.30 -13.25 -3.91
N ALA A 404 20.45 -13.89 -3.65
CA ALA A 404 21.63 -13.79 -4.51
C ALA A 404 21.37 -14.32 -5.94
N ALA A 405 20.65 -15.45 -6.07
CA ALA A 405 20.27 -16.00 -7.37
C ALA A 405 19.32 -15.06 -8.16
N ALA A 406 18.33 -14.46 -7.48
CA ALA A 406 17.42 -13.49 -8.08
C ALA A 406 18.14 -12.23 -8.58
N SER A 407 19.14 -11.74 -7.82
CA SER A 407 19.93 -10.57 -8.21
C SER A 407 20.76 -10.80 -9.47
N PHE A 408 21.30 -12.02 -9.66
CA PHE A 408 22.03 -12.37 -10.89
C PHE A 408 21.12 -12.37 -12.12
N MET A 409 19.89 -12.91 -12.01
CA MET A 409 18.89 -12.93 -13.09
C MET A 409 18.49 -11.51 -13.54
N ALA A 410 18.37 -10.56 -12.59
CA ALA A 410 18.00 -9.17 -12.88
C ALA A 410 19.06 -8.38 -13.66
N SER A 411 20.31 -8.87 -13.73
CA SER A 411 21.39 -8.16 -14.42
C SER A 411 21.28 -8.21 -15.95
N GLN A 412 20.84 -9.34 -16.52
CA GLN A 412 20.82 -9.56 -17.98
C GLN A 412 19.61 -8.94 -18.70
N THR A 413 18.52 -8.65 -17.99
CA THR A 413 17.29 -8.09 -18.59
C THR A 413 17.34 -6.57 -18.83
N SER A 414 18.36 -5.88 -18.35
CA SER A 414 18.46 -4.41 -18.36
C SER A 414 18.98 -3.77 -19.66
N LEU A 415 19.49 -4.55 -20.61
CA LEU A 415 20.18 -4.05 -21.82
C LEU A 415 19.37 -4.13 -23.14
N SER A 416 18.08 -4.51 -23.09
CA SER A 416 17.30 -4.81 -24.30
C SER A 416 16.05 -3.93 -24.50
N GLN A 417 16.16 -2.59 -24.37
CA GLN A 417 15.15 -1.68 -24.96
C GLN A 417 15.64 -0.23 -25.16
N ARG A 418 16.57 0.00 -26.11
CA ARG A 418 16.84 1.38 -26.62
C ARG A 418 17.51 1.44 -28.01
N SER A 419 16.76 1.18 -29.07
CA SER A 419 16.81 1.92 -30.34
C SER A 419 15.89 1.30 -31.39
N SER A 420 15.47 2.11 -32.36
CA SER A 420 14.89 1.66 -33.63
C SER A 420 15.49 2.47 -34.78
N HIS A 421 15.83 1.78 -35.87
CA HIS A 421 16.28 2.28 -37.18
C HIS A 421 17.19 3.53 -37.26
N ARG A 422 18.46 3.30 -37.59
CA ARG A 422 18.93 3.63 -38.96
C ARG A 422 20.06 2.71 -39.43
N GLN A 423 20.51 2.91 -40.67
CA GLN A 423 21.20 1.91 -41.49
C GLN A 423 22.71 1.83 -41.26
N LEU A 424 23.28 0.72 -41.70
CA LEU A 424 24.73 0.47 -41.86
C LEU A 424 25.30 1.38 -42.96
N GLU A 425 26.54 1.86 -42.80
CA GLU A 425 27.68 1.46 -43.65
C GLU A 425 29.02 2.07 -43.16
N GLU A 426 30.08 1.28 -43.36
CA GLU A 426 31.53 1.59 -43.34
C GLU A 426 32.21 2.15 -42.06
N GLU A 427 33.54 1.98 -42.03
CA GLU A 427 34.45 2.19 -40.91
C GLU A 427 35.18 3.54 -41.03
N ASP A 428 35.39 4.26 -39.93
CA ASP A 428 36.71 4.89 -39.68
C ASP A 428 36.92 5.26 -38.19
N VAL A 429 38.18 5.43 -37.78
CA VAL A 429 38.59 5.58 -36.37
C VAL A 429 38.86 7.03 -36.00
N PHE A 430 38.11 7.58 -35.03
CA PHE A 430 38.51 8.80 -34.29
C PHE A 430 38.11 8.73 -32.81
N GLU A 431 39.11 8.75 -31.92
CA GLU A 431 38.91 8.85 -30.47
C GLU A 431 38.56 10.29 -30.04
N SER A 432 37.59 10.45 -29.14
CA SER A 432 37.27 11.75 -28.56
C SER A 432 38.13 12.07 -27.32
N GLN A 433 38.59 13.31 -27.21
CA GLN A 433 39.56 13.78 -26.19
C GLN A 433 39.13 13.59 -24.71
N ALA A 434 37.87 13.25 -24.44
CA ALA A 434 37.36 13.00 -23.10
C ALA A 434 37.97 11.74 -22.43
N SER A 435 38.36 10.71 -23.20
CA SER A 435 38.95 9.48 -22.66
C SER A 435 40.40 9.66 -22.17
N GLN A 436 41.15 10.59 -22.77
CA GLN A 436 42.53 10.88 -22.40
C GLN A 436 42.60 11.60 -21.05
N ALA A 437 41.76 12.62 -20.83
CA ALA A 437 41.71 13.37 -19.58
C ALA A 437 41.38 12.48 -18.35
N ALA A 438 40.47 11.51 -18.51
CA ALA A 438 40.17 10.53 -17.46
C ALA A 438 41.34 9.58 -17.16
N SER A 439 42.13 9.22 -18.19
CA SER A 439 43.27 8.32 -18.07
C SER A 439 44.52 8.95 -17.43
N GLU A 440 44.59 10.28 -17.43
CA GLU A 440 45.73 11.04 -16.90
C GLU A 440 45.55 11.38 -15.41
N MET A 441 44.32 11.52 -14.93
CA MET A 441 44.02 11.70 -13.49
C MET A 441 44.28 10.46 -12.62
N LEU A 442 44.42 9.27 -13.22
CA LEU A 442 44.62 7.99 -12.51
C LEU A 442 46.10 7.54 -12.45
N ARG A 443 47.06 8.43 -12.72
CA ARG A 443 48.51 8.14 -12.64
C ARG A 443 49.29 9.16 -11.78
N ARG A 444 49.02 9.17 -10.46
CA ARG A 444 49.95 9.70 -9.46
C ARG A 444 50.06 8.74 -8.27
N ASP A 445 51.28 8.35 -7.93
CA ASP A 445 51.63 7.34 -6.93
C ASP A 445 51.80 8.01 -5.54
N PRO A 446 51.24 7.48 -4.43
CA PRO A 446 51.21 8.18 -3.15
C PRO A 446 52.46 7.89 -2.29
N ARG A 447 53.62 8.43 -2.68
CA ARG A 447 54.84 8.44 -1.84
C ARG A 447 55.68 9.71 -1.98
N GLU A 448 55.42 10.71 -1.14
CA GLU A 448 56.44 11.57 -0.53
C GLU A 448 55.86 12.31 0.69
N SER A 449 56.71 12.66 1.66
CA SER A 449 56.33 13.22 2.97
C SER A 449 57.41 14.20 3.50
N PHE A 450 57.23 14.69 4.74
CA PHE A 450 57.86 15.82 5.46
C PHE A 450 57.02 17.11 5.39
N GLU A 451 56.47 17.66 6.50
CA GLU A 451 57.11 18.20 7.73
C GLU A 451 57.87 19.52 7.49
N VAL A 452 57.94 20.51 8.41
CA VAL A 452 57.30 20.74 9.73
C VAL A 452 57.34 22.25 10.00
N ALA A 453 56.38 22.79 10.78
CA ALA A 453 56.61 23.99 11.62
C ALA A 453 55.44 24.24 12.59
N SER A 454 55.70 24.16 13.90
CA SER A 454 54.82 24.69 14.94
C SER A 454 55.54 25.82 15.70
N SER A 455 54.78 26.78 16.23
CA SER A 455 55.25 27.65 17.31
C SER A 455 54.07 28.21 18.10
N VAL A 456 54.27 28.42 19.41
CA VAL A 456 53.23 28.89 20.34
C VAL A 456 53.66 30.24 20.91
N GLY A 457 52.76 31.22 20.86
CA GLY A 457 52.89 32.54 21.51
C GLY A 457 51.78 32.71 22.56
N ASN A 458 52.04 33.47 23.63
CA ASN A 458 51.33 33.29 24.90
C ASN A 458 50.72 34.58 25.49
N SER A 459 49.58 34.42 26.18
CA SER A 459 49.05 35.25 27.28
C SER A 459 48.23 36.55 27.04
N ARG A 460 47.11 36.60 27.79
CA ARG A 460 46.47 37.73 28.53
C ARG A 460 45.51 38.75 27.86
N ASP A 461 44.25 38.59 28.31
CA ASP A 461 43.38 39.56 29.01
C ASP A 461 42.70 40.76 28.28
N VAL A 462 41.58 41.16 28.90
CA VAL A 462 40.75 42.37 28.73
C VAL A 462 39.72 42.40 27.59
N THR A 463 38.44 42.43 27.97
CA THR A 463 37.33 43.04 27.21
C THR A 463 37.06 44.45 27.75
N PRO A 464 36.68 45.43 26.90
CA PRO A 464 35.26 45.64 26.59
C PRO A 464 34.98 46.08 25.13
N ALA A 465 33.70 46.27 24.81
CA ALA A 465 33.20 46.84 23.53
C ALA A 465 32.68 48.29 23.74
N PRO A 466 32.06 48.98 22.76
CA PRO A 466 32.02 48.78 21.30
C PRO A 466 32.38 50.05 20.48
N ALA A 467 32.89 49.93 19.23
CA ALA A 467 32.73 50.97 18.20
C ALA A 467 33.08 50.53 16.76
N GLU A 468 32.30 51.05 15.83
CA GLU A 468 32.54 51.34 14.40
C GLU A 468 33.85 50.91 13.70
N LYS A 469 33.70 50.02 12.70
CA LYS A 469 34.25 50.25 11.36
C LYS A 469 33.31 49.63 10.30
N SER A 470 32.48 50.48 9.70
CA SER A 470 31.37 50.04 8.84
C SER A 470 31.73 50.02 7.35
N ALA A 471 31.07 49.09 6.64
CA ALA A 471 30.73 49.10 5.21
C ALA A 471 31.62 49.85 4.21
N LYS A 472 32.34 49.09 3.37
CA LYS A 472 32.60 49.49 1.97
C LYS A 472 32.86 48.32 1.00
N LEU A 473 31.99 47.31 1.01
CA LEU A 473 31.97 46.27 -0.04
C LEU A 473 30.54 45.75 -0.33
N GLN A 474 29.60 46.69 -0.43
CA GLN A 474 28.28 46.52 -1.05
C GLN A 474 28.03 47.68 -2.03
N ALA A 475 27.01 47.57 -2.89
CA ALA A 475 26.63 48.49 -3.97
C ALA A 475 27.48 48.44 -5.27
N LYS A 476 27.44 47.29 -5.97
CA LYS A 476 27.73 47.25 -7.42
C LYS A 476 27.03 46.11 -8.19
N LEU A 477 25.69 46.07 -8.13
CA LEU A 477 24.81 45.34 -9.07
C LEU A 477 23.35 45.85 -8.94
N TYR A 478 23.14 47.06 -9.47
CA TYR A 478 21.85 47.67 -9.90
C TYR A 478 20.64 47.74 -8.96
N GLY A 479 20.52 48.90 -8.30
CA GLY A 479 19.29 49.69 -8.29
C GLY A 479 19.67 51.16 -8.54
N GLY A 480 18.89 52.03 -9.16
CA GLY A 480 17.58 51.91 -9.82
C GLY A 480 17.19 53.32 -10.33
N LEU A 481 15.94 53.59 -10.71
CA LEU A 481 15.34 54.95 -10.70
C LEU A 481 13.84 54.89 -11.04
N ASN A 482 13.05 55.89 -10.60
CA ASN A 482 11.62 55.95 -10.88
C ASN A 482 11.05 57.39 -10.77
N LYS A 483 10.04 57.73 -11.60
CA LYS A 483 9.21 58.96 -11.63
C LYS A 483 9.88 60.33 -11.88
N SER A 484 9.54 60.98 -13.01
CA SER A 484 8.54 62.08 -13.11
C SER A 484 8.79 63.05 -14.29
N GLY A 485 7.75 63.78 -14.75
CA GLY A 485 7.89 65.02 -15.55
C GLY A 485 7.36 65.00 -16.99
N LEU A 486 6.50 65.96 -17.33
CA LEU A 486 5.87 66.20 -18.65
C LEU A 486 6.86 66.69 -19.74
N ALA A 487 6.61 66.36 -21.02
CA ALA A 487 6.15 67.34 -22.05
C ALA A 487 6.03 66.81 -23.51
N THR A 488 4.89 67.11 -24.15
CA THR A 488 4.63 67.41 -25.59
C THR A 488 5.26 66.62 -26.76
N ALA A 489 4.38 66.02 -27.58
CA ALA A 489 4.30 66.09 -29.07
C ALA A 489 5.47 65.54 -29.96
N GLU A 490 5.26 64.97 -31.15
CA GLU A 490 4.06 64.59 -31.93
C GLU A 490 4.44 63.65 -33.11
N LYS A 491 3.48 62.86 -33.65
CA LYS A 491 3.45 62.27 -35.03
C LYS A 491 4.57 61.23 -35.38
N ARG A 492 4.34 60.11 -36.08
CA ARG A 492 3.20 59.49 -36.82
C ARG A 492 3.39 57.95 -36.92
N LYS A 493 2.28 57.22 -37.06
CA LYS A 493 2.01 55.92 -37.78
C LYS A 493 3.20 54.99 -38.16
N PHE A 494 3.07 53.66 -38.10
CA PHE A 494 1.88 52.84 -38.41
C PHE A 494 1.67 51.66 -37.42
N SER A 495 0.51 51.00 -37.52
CA SER A 495 -0.05 50.05 -36.53
C SER A 495 0.41 48.60 -36.63
N GLY A 496 0.54 47.96 -35.47
CA GLY A 496 0.41 46.51 -35.26
C GLY A 496 -0.02 46.27 -33.81
N GLU A 497 -1.27 45.92 -33.57
CA GLU A 497 -1.86 45.87 -32.22
C GLU A 497 -1.71 44.48 -31.58
N GLU A 498 -0.95 44.39 -30.49
CA GLU A 498 -1.11 43.30 -29.53
C GLU A 498 -2.41 43.52 -28.75
N LEU A 499 -3.44 42.75 -29.09
CA LEU A 499 -4.71 42.75 -28.34
C LEU A 499 -4.53 42.02 -27.00
N THR A 500 -4.09 42.76 -25.98
CA THR A 500 -4.13 42.33 -24.58
C THR A 500 -5.58 42.17 -24.15
N SER A 501 -6.17 41.00 -24.37
CA SER A 501 -7.44 40.66 -23.75
C SER A 501 -7.24 40.58 -22.22
N PRO A 502 -8.15 41.16 -21.41
CA PRO A 502 -8.08 40.96 -19.98
C PRO A 502 -8.28 39.47 -19.69
N ALA A 503 -7.45 38.91 -18.82
CA ALA A 503 -7.63 37.55 -18.32
C ALA A 503 -8.93 37.47 -17.52
N ALA A 504 -10.02 37.15 -18.22
CA ALA A 504 -11.33 36.96 -17.62
C ALA A 504 -11.21 35.87 -16.56
N LYS A 505 -11.61 36.17 -15.32
CA LYS A 505 -11.79 35.16 -14.28
C LYS A 505 -12.82 34.16 -14.79
N MET A 506 -12.37 32.99 -15.25
CA MET A 506 -13.29 31.91 -15.63
C MET A 506 -14.15 31.58 -14.39
N PRO A 507 -15.47 31.38 -14.57
CA PRO A 507 -16.36 31.11 -13.44
C PRO A 507 -15.94 29.82 -12.71
N ARG A 508 -16.07 29.83 -11.38
CA ARG A 508 -15.67 28.73 -10.47
C ARG A 508 -16.52 27.46 -10.68
N LEU A 509 -16.28 26.71 -11.75
CA LEU A 509 -17.01 25.49 -12.08
C LEU A 509 -16.43 24.22 -11.41
N GLN A 510 -15.19 24.24 -10.93
CA GLN A 510 -14.51 23.04 -10.40
C GLN A 510 -14.93 22.66 -8.96
N GLY A 511 -15.24 23.63 -8.09
CA GLY A 511 -15.81 23.34 -6.77
C GLY A 511 -17.17 22.61 -6.84
N VAL A 512 -17.93 22.84 -7.91
CA VAL A 512 -19.19 22.13 -8.19
C VAL A 512 -18.93 20.72 -8.79
N ALA A 513 -17.79 20.51 -9.45
CA ALA A 513 -17.48 19.26 -10.13
C ALA A 513 -17.26 18.08 -9.17
N VAL A 514 -16.68 18.31 -7.98
CA VAL A 514 -16.52 17.24 -6.97
C VAL A 514 -17.86 16.77 -6.39
N LEU A 515 -18.87 17.64 -6.37
CA LEU A 515 -20.24 17.35 -5.90
C LEU A 515 -21.08 16.60 -6.96
N ALA A 516 -20.72 16.70 -8.24
CA ALA A 516 -21.46 16.05 -9.31
C ALA A 516 -21.44 14.52 -9.18
N LYS A 517 -22.60 13.87 -9.27
CA LYS A 517 -22.74 12.41 -9.13
C LYS A 517 -22.59 11.72 -10.48
N ALA A 518 -21.66 10.77 -10.58
CA ALA A 518 -21.38 9.98 -11.78
C ALA A 518 -21.55 8.48 -11.50
N PRO A 519 -21.97 7.65 -12.49
CA PRO A 519 -22.05 6.19 -12.33
C PRO A 519 -20.71 5.52 -11.99
N THR A 520 -19.60 6.18 -12.33
CA THR A 520 -18.22 5.74 -12.05
C THR A 520 -17.67 6.21 -10.70
N ASP A 521 -18.45 6.95 -9.89
CA ASP A 521 -18.02 7.35 -8.55
C ASP A 521 -17.76 6.13 -7.66
N VAL A 522 -16.77 6.23 -6.75
CA VAL A 522 -16.57 5.27 -5.66
C VAL A 522 -17.40 5.72 -4.46
N VAL A 523 -18.57 5.12 -4.31
CA VAL A 523 -19.51 5.43 -3.23
C VAL A 523 -19.22 4.59 -1.99
N ILE A 524 -19.59 5.12 -0.83
CA ILE A 524 -19.37 4.53 0.50
C ILE A 524 -20.74 4.17 1.09
N LEU A 525 -20.94 2.90 1.43
CA LEU A 525 -22.18 2.40 2.04
C LEU A 525 -22.14 2.34 3.57
N SER A 526 -20.95 2.18 4.15
CA SER A 526 -20.73 2.24 5.59
C SER A 526 -19.30 2.67 5.89
N SER A 527 -19.11 3.37 7.01
CA SER A 527 -17.79 3.71 7.54
C SER A 527 -17.87 3.71 9.06
N LEU A 528 -17.39 2.64 9.68
CA LEU A 528 -17.67 2.27 11.07
C LEU A 528 -16.37 1.97 11.84
N ARG A 529 -16.40 2.13 13.16
CA ARG A 529 -15.25 1.93 14.06
C ARG A 529 -15.62 1.19 15.33
N THR A 530 -14.63 0.64 16.02
CA THR A 530 -14.76 0.29 17.44
C THR A 530 -14.75 1.56 18.30
N PRO A 531 -15.11 1.47 19.59
CA PRO A 531 -14.57 2.40 20.58
C PRO A 531 -13.03 2.34 20.54
N ILE A 532 -12.38 3.48 20.84
CA ILE A 532 -10.94 3.59 20.95
C ILE A 532 -10.59 3.64 22.44
N CYS A 533 -9.76 2.71 22.90
CA CYS A 533 -9.41 2.57 24.31
C CYS A 533 -7.91 2.75 24.52
N ARG A 534 -7.51 3.26 25.69
CA ARG A 534 -6.09 3.44 26.03
C ARG A 534 -5.41 2.08 26.19
N SER A 535 -4.24 1.91 25.58
CA SER A 535 -3.50 0.64 25.72
C SER A 535 -3.06 0.38 27.17
N TYR A 536 -2.91 -0.90 27.52
CA TYR A 536 -2.57 -1.45 28.84
C TYR A 536 -3.54 -1.14 30.00
N ARG A 537 -4.39 -0.11 29.90
CA ARG A 537 -5.22 0.42 31.00
C ARG A 537 -6.64 0.83 30.58
N GLY A 538 -7.04 0.49 29.37
CA GLY A 538 -8.37 0.70 28.81
C GLY A 538 -9.16 -0.60 28.69
N GLN A 539 -10.39 -0.49 28.25
CA GLN A 539 -11.35 -1.60 28.25
C GLN A 539 -11.03 -2.67 27.20
N LEU A 540 -10.37 -2.31 26.09
CA LEU A 540 -9.97 -3.25 25.02
C LEU A 540 -8.59 -3.90 25.22
N LYS A 541 -7.91 -3.69 26.36
CA LYS A 541 -6.52 -4.14 26.58
C LYS A 541 -6.31 -5.66 26.40
N ASP A 542 -7.34 -6.46 26.64
CA ASP A 542 -7.29 -7.93 26.54
C ASP A 542 -7.90 -8.48 25.23
N ALA A 543 -8.47 -7.60 24.38
CA ALA A 543 -8.93 -7.95 23.04
C ALA A 543 -7.76 -8.20 22.08
N TYR A 544 -7.95 -8.99 21.04
CA TYR A 544 -6.97 -9.17 19.95
C TYR A 544 -7.25 -8.20 18.78
N PRO A 545 -6.25 -7.74 18.01
CA PRO A 545 -6.50 -6.82 16.89
C PRO A 545 -7.42 -7.44 15.81
N GLU A 546 -7.31 -8.74 15.56
CA GLU A 546 -8.21 -9.50 14.68
C GLU A 546 -9.64 -9.62 15.24
N GLU A 547 -9.81 -9.64 16.56
CA GLU A 547 -11.11 -9.63 17.23
C GLU A 547 -11.80 -8.28 17.01
N LEU A 548 -11.06 -7.17 17.20
CA LEU A 548 -11.52 -5.80 16.91
C LEU A 548 -11.86 -5.61 15.42
N LEU A 549 -11.03 -6.12 14.51
CA LEU A 549 -11.30 -6.09 13.07
C LEU A 549 -12.56 -6.88 12.72
N SER A 550 -12.78 -8.05 13.33
CA SER A 550 -13.98 -8.86 13.08
C SER A 550 -15.28 -8.14 13.46
N VAL A 551 -15.25 -7.28 14.47
CA VAL A 551 -16.41 -6.47 14.89
C VAL A 551 -16.77 -5.44 13.81
N VAL A 552 -15.80 -4.68 13.30
CA VAL A 552 -16.10 -3.65 12.28
C VAL A 552 -16.36 -4.23 10.89
N LEU A 553 -15.74 -5.36 10.53
CA LEU A 553 -16.07 -6.09 9.30
C LEU A 553 -17.50 -6.66 9.36
N ARG A 554 -17.92 -7.23 10.49
CA ARG A 554 -19.29 -7.72 10.70
C ARG A 554 -20.29 -6.56 10.68
N GLY A 555 -20.05 -5.50 11.44
CA GLY A 555 -20.89 -4.30 11.46
C GLY A 555 -21.03 -3.62 10.08
N SER A 556 -20.01 -3.71 9.21
CA SER A 556 -20.09 -3.20 7.84
C SER A 556 -21.10 -3.95 6.96
N LEU A 557 -21.25 -5.27 7.20
CA LEU A 557 -22.28 -6.12 6.57
C LEU A 557 -23.64 -5.96 7.26
N ASP A 558 -23.69 -5.91 8.60
CA ASP A 558 -24.92 -5.75 9.38
C ASP A 558 -25.63 -4.42 9.06
N ALA A 559 -24.87 -3.37 8.75
CA ALA A 559 -25.39 -2.09 8.24
C ALA A 559 -25.90 -2.15 6.78
N ASN A 560 -25.59 -3.21 6.05
CA ASN A 560 -25.94 -3.40 4.64
C ASN A 560 -26.52 -4.81 4.38
N PRO A 561 -27.62 -5.22 5.04
CA PRO A 561 -28.11 -6.60 5.01
C PRO A 561 -28.63 -7.05 3.64
N ASN A 562 -28.83 -6.11 2.70
CA ASN A 562 -29.22 -6.39 1.32
C ASN A 562 -28.01 -6.63 0.38
N LEU A 563 -26.78 -6.39 0.84
CA LEU A 563 -25.56 -6.71 0.09
C LEU A 563 -25.19 -8.17 0.33
N ASP A 564 -25.13 -8.97 -0.75
CA ASP A 564 -24.52 -10.29 -0.64
C ASP A 564 -23.04 -10.15 -0.28
N LYS A 565 -22.62 -10.77 0.82
CA LYS A 565 -21.22 -10.87 1.25
C LYS A 565 -20.31 -11.49 0.18
N ASN A 566 -20.84 -12.30 -0.75
CA ASN A 566 -20.07 -12.82 -1.88
C ASN A 566 -19.77 -11.76 -2.94
N ALA A 567 -20.41 -10.58 -2.92
CA ALA A 567 -20.12 -9.50 -3.85
C ALA A 567 -18.83 -8.72 -3.48
N VAL A 568 -18.33 -8.87 -2.24
CA VAL A 568 -17.09 -8.21 -1.80
C VAL A 568 -15.88 -8.99 -2.35
N ASP A 569 -15.13 -8.36 -3.24
CA ASP A 569 -14.04 -8.98 -4.00
C ASP A 569 -12.68 -8.89 -3.28
N ASP A 570 -12.39 -7.78 -2.59
CA ASP A 570 -11.12 -7.54 -1.87
C ASP A 570 -11.31 -6.71 -0.59
N VAL A 571 -10.41 -6.90 0.37
CA VAL A 571 -10.39 -6.23 1.67
C VAL A 571 -8.97 -5.79 2.01
N ALA A 572 -8.76 -4.49 2.11
CA ALA A 572 -7.46 -3.87 2.39
C ALA A 572 -7.38 -3.47 3.88
N VAL A 573 -6.48 -4.09 4.66
CA VAL A 573 -6.39 -3.86 6.10
C VAL A 573 -5.11 -3.09 6.48
N GLY A 574 -5.28 -1.85 6.94
CA GLY A 574 -4.19 -1.01 7.40
C GLY A 574 -3.75 -1.35 8.82
N VAL A 575 -2.47 -1.67 9.00
CA VAL A 575 -1.88 -2.12 10.27
C VAL A 575 -0.39 -1.81 10.29
N VAL A 576 0.18 -1.51 11.46
CA VAL A 576 1.59 -1.07 11.58
C VAL A 576 2.44 -2.02 12.41
N LEU A 577 1.97 -2.42 13.59
CA LEU A 577 2.80 -3.09 14.60
C LEU A 577 2.62 -4.61 14.63
N SER A 578 1.62 -5.14 13.93
CA SER A 578 1.29 -6.57 13.99
C SER A 578 2.26 -7.44 13.20
N GLU A 579 2.54 -8.63 13.73
CA GLU A 579 3.48 -9.60 13.16
C GLU A 579 3.10 -10.01 11.73
N LEU A 580 4.10 -10.25 10.88
CA LEU A 580 3.92 -10.51 9.43
C LEU A 580 3.03 -9.45 8.74
N GLY A 581 3.12 -8.19 9.19
CA GLY A 581 2.26 -7.09 8.72
C GLY A 581 0.78 -7.30 9.03
N GLY A 582 0.44 -8.10 10.04
CA GLY A 582 -0.94 -8.47 10.38
C GLY A 582 -1.66 -9.38 9.37
N SER A 583 -1.00 -9.79 8.29
CA SER A 583 -1.60 -10.52 7.15
C SER A 583 -2.44 -11.74 7.55
N LYS A 584 -1.87 -12.66 8.33
CA LYS A 584 -2.57 -13.87 8.82
C LYS A 584 -3.74 -13.53 9.74
N ALA A 585 -3.52 -12.62 10.69
CA ALA A 585 -4.53 -12.19 11.66
C ALA A 585 -5.73 -11.51 10.98
N ALA A 586 -5.47 -10.66 9.99
CA ALA A 586 -6.50 -10.00 9.19
C ALA A 586 -7.30 -11.01 8.34
N ARG A 587 -6.66 -12.00 7.72
CA ARG A 587 -7.35 -13.08 6.98
C ARG A 587 -8.18 -13.97 7.92
N MET A 588 -7.70 -14.24 9.13
CA MET A 588 -8.47 -14.96 10.16
C MET A 588 -9.72 -14.19 10.58
N ALA A 589 -9.62 -12.88 10.82
CA ALA A 589 -10.79 -12.04 11.12
C ALA A 589 -11.84 -12.07 9.99
N LEU A 590 -11.40 -11.88 8.74
CA LEU A 590 -12.27 -11.90 7.56
C LEU A 590 -13.02 -13.24 7.43
N ASN A 591 -12.28 -14.35 7.49
CA ASN A 591 -12.85 -15.69 7.38
C ASN A 591 -13.79 -16.00 8.57
N HIS A 592 -13.47 -15.51 9.79
CA HIS A 592 -14.31 -15.69 10.97
C HIS A 592 -15.64 -14.90 10.93
N VAL A 593 -15.68 -13.75 10.25
CA VAL A 593 -16.95 -13.06 9.95
C VAL A 593 -17.78 -13.81 8.90
N GLY A 594 -17.17 -14.74 8.15
CA GLY A 594 -17.86 -15.61 7.21
C GLY A 594 -17.97 -15.06 5.80
N PHE A 595 -17.07 -14.14 5.40
CA PHE A 595 -16.83 -13.82 3.99
C PHE A 595 -16.42 -15.07 3.20
N ASN A 596 -16.62 -15.06 1.89
CA ASN A 596 -16.34 -16.23 1.07
C ASN A 596 -14.83 -16.40 0.86
N ALA A 597 -14.24 -17.40 1.53
CA ALA A 597 -12.80 -17.65 1.49
C ALA A 597 -12.25 -18.04 0.10
N GLU A 598 -13.10 -18.50 -0.82
CA GLU A 598 -12.77 -18.87 -2.20
C GLU A 598 -12.84 -17.68 -3.17
N ARG A 599 -13.58 -16.61 -2.83
CA ARG A 599 -13.76 -15.42 -3.69
C ARG A 599 -13.13 -14.15 -3.11
N THR A 600 -13.50 -13.77 -1.88
CA THR A 600 -13.05 -12.51 -1.28
C THR A 600 -11.56 -12.60 -1.00
N SER A 601 -10.75 -11.74 -1.60
CA SER A 601 -9.31 -11.60 -1.36
C SER A 601 -9.02 -10.70 -0.15
N LEU A 602 -7.76 -10.62 0.29
CA LEU A 602 -7.33 -9.72 1.36
C LEU A 602 -5.85 -9.41 1.24
N TYR A 603 -5.49 -8.15 1.45
CA TYR A 603 -4.11 -7.72 1.66
C TYR A 603 -4.00 -6.76 2.85
N THR A 604 -2.79 -6.60 3.36
CA THR A 604 -2.49 -5.63 4.42
C THR A 604 -1.67 -4.48 3.87
N THR A 605 -1.84 -3.30 4.45
CA THR A 605 -1.12 -2.09 4.08
C THR A 605 -0.37 -1.54 5.29
N ASN A 606 0.87 -1.08 5.08
CA ASN A 606 1.61 -0.32 6.07
C ASN A 606 2.13 0.99 5.45
N ARG A 607 1.49 2.10 5.79
CA ARG A 607 2.00 3.46 5.64
C ARG A 607 1.92 4.17 7.00
N ALA A 608 2.43 3.51 8.04
CA ALA A 608 2.40 3.93 9.43
C ALA A 608 1.03 4.52 9.85
N CYS A 609 1.00 5.76 10.35
CA CYS A 609 -0.22 6.42 10.83
C CYS A 609 -1.37 6.49 9.80
N ALA A 610 -1.08 6.36 8.49
CA ALA A 610 -2.04 6.48 7.40
C ALA A 610 -2.50 5.15 6.79
N SER A 611 -2.09 3.99 7.30
CA SER A 611 -2.33 2.69 6.64
C SER A 611 -3.79 2.48 6.21
N SER A 612 -4.78 2.70 7.08
CA SER A 612 -6.19 2.53 6.69
C SER A 612 -6.74 3.59 5.73
N LEU A 613 -6.22 4.83 5.72
CA LEU A 613 -6.56 5.81 4.68
C LEU A 613 -5.92 5.39 3.34
N GLN A 614 -4.73 4.79 3.37
CA GLN A 614 -4.10 4.18 2.21
C GLN A 614 -4.89 2.95 1.72
N SER A 615 -5.44 2.12 2.60
CA SER A 615 -6.34 1.02 2.25
C SER A 615 -7.60 1.51 1.54
N ILE A 616 -8.28 2.54 2.08
CA ILE A 616 -9.45 3.17 1.45
C ILE A 616 -9.09 3.68 0.04
N ALA A 617 -7.96 4.38 -0.09
CA ALA A 617 -7.52 4.92 -1.38
C ALA A 617 -7.12 3.83 -2.40
N LEU A 618 -6.57 2.69 -1.96
CA LEU A 618 -6.23 1.58 -2.86
C LEU A 618 -7.45 0.79 -3.30
N VAL A 619 -8.41 0.52 -2.40
CA VAL A 619 -9.70 -0.09 -2.76
C VAL A 619 -10.46 0.81 -3.73
N ALA A 620 -10.48 2.12 -3.49
CA ALA A 620 -11.05 3.07 -4.44
C ALA A 620 -10.34 3.04 -5.81
N ALA A 621 -9.01 2.93 -5.83
CA ALA A 621 -8.25 2.80 -7.08
C ALA A 621 -8.55 1.48 -7.83
N GLN A 622 -8.73 0.35 -7.13
CA GLN A 622 -9.15 -0.92 -7.73
C GLN A 622 -10.58 -0.83 -8.33
N ILE A 623 -11.49 -0.11 -7.67
CA ILE A 623 -12.86 0.11 -8.15
C ILE A 623 -12.87 1.03 -9.40
N GLN A 624 -12.01 2.06 -9.40
CA GLN A 624 -11.82 3.01 -10.51
C GLN A 624 -11.14 2.39 -11.73
N SER A 625 -10.19 1.47 -11.53
CA SER A 625 -9.52 0.74 -12.62
C SER A 625 -10.36 -0.40 -13.20
N GLY A 626 -11.48 -0.76 -12.56
CA GLY A 626 -12.32 -1.89 -12.97
C GLY A 626 -11.77 -3.26 -12.56
N MET A 627 -10.83 -3.31 -11.61
CA MET A 627 -10.30 -4.57 -11.07
C MET A 627 -11.29 -5.28 -10.13
N ILE A 628 -12.08 -4.50 -9.38
CA ILE A 628 -13.16 -5.00 -8.51
C ILE A 628 -14.38 -4.08 -8.61
N ASP A 629 -15.52 -4.54 -8.08
CA ASP A 629 -16.75 -3.75 -8.03
C ASP A 629 -17.13 -3.33 -6.61
N VAL A 630 -16.78 -4.14 -5.60
CA VAL A 630 -17.04 -3.90 -4.17
C VAL A 630 -15.83 -4.32 -3.34
N GLY A 631 -15.41 -3.48 -2.39
CA GLY A 631 -14.30 -3.80 -1.49
C GLY A 631 -14.36 -3.03 -0.17
N ILE A 632 -13.52 -3.43 0.80
CA ILE A 632 -13.49 -2.79 2.13
C ILE A 632 -12.11 -2.21 2.42
N GLY A 633 -12.04 -0.90 2.63
CA GLY A 633 -10.87 -0.21 3.17
C GLY A 633 -10.95 -0.14 4.69
N ALA A 634 -10.14 -0.93 5.39
CA ALA A 634 -10.16 -1.07 6.84
C ALA A 634 -8.80 -0.85 7.48
N GLY A 635 -8.74 -0.94 8.81
CA GLY A 635 -7.52 -1.09 9.58
C GLY A 635 -7.76 -1.50 11.02
N MET A 636 -6.72 -2.02 11.66
CA MET A 636 -6.72 -2.48 13.04
C MET A 636 -5.38 -2.16 13.70
N GLU A 637 -5.39 -1.88 15.00
CA GLU A 637 -4.17 -1.86 15.80
C GLU A 637 -4.47 -2.29 17.25
N SER A 638 -3.57 -3.08 17.82
CA SER A 638 -3.50 -3.30 19.27
C SER A 638 -2.09 -2.94 19.71
N MET A 639 -1.92 -1.71 20.18
CA MET A 639 -0.65 -1.23 20.70
C MET A 639 -0.36 -1.92 22.05
N THR A 640 -1.37 -2.26 22.85
CA THR A 640 -1.21 -3.10 24.07
C THR A 640 -0.41 -4.37 23.78
N ARG A 641 -0.73 -5.06 22.69
CA ARG A 641 -0.08 -6.34 22.33
C ARG A 641 1.20 -6.18 21.51
N ASN A 642 1.33 -5.10 20.74
CA ASN A 642 2.37 -5.01 19.70
C ASN A 642 3.38 -3.86 19.85
N TYR A 643 3.21 -2.90 20.76
CA TYR A 643 3.96 -1.63 20.71
C TYR A 643 5.49 -1.74 20.85
N GLY A 644 6.00 -2.70 21.64
CA GLY A 644 7.39 -2.73 22.14
C GLY A 644 8.52 -2.68 21.10
N SER A 645 9.12 -3.82 20.76
CA SER A 645 10.25 -3.89 19.81
C SER A 645 9.87 -3.72 18.34
N ARG A 646 8.61 -3.34 18.06
CA ARG A 646 8.03 -3.26 16.71
C ARG A 646 7.77 -1.82 16.24
N ALA A 647 7.81 -0.83 17.14
CA ALA A 647 7.64 0.59 16.77
C ALA A 647 8.91 1.25 16.21
N ILE A 648 10.10 0.73 16.56
CA ILE A 648 11.40 1.13 16.02
C ILE A 648 12.21 -0.16 15.75
N PRO A 649 12.85 -0.34 14.58
CA PRO A 649 13.67 -1.51 14.29
C PRO A 649 14.83 -1.67 15.28
N VAL A 650 14.80 -2.72 16.09
CA VAL A 650 15.86 -3.05 17.05
C VAL A 650 17.11 -3.57 16.32
N ASP A 651 16.92 -4.58 15.48
CA ASP A 651 17.88 -4.96 14.47
C ASP A 651 17.62 -4.16 13.19
N ALA A 652 18.70 -3.60 12.66
CA ALA A 652 18.76 -2.84 11.42
C ALA A 652 20.23 -2.65 11.06
N TRP A 653 20.54 -2.79 9.78
CA TRP A 653 21.89 -2.79 9.20
C TRP A 653 22.73 -1.60 9.73
N PRO A 654 23.89 -1.84 10.38
CA PRO A 654 24.67 -0.77 11.02
C PRO A 654 25.03 0.40 10.10
N ALA A 655 25.29 0.14 8.81
CA ALA A 655 25.56 1.18 7.82
C ALA A 655 24.39 2.18 7.59
N LEU A 656 23.16 1.84 8.00
CA LEU A 656 22.04 2.79 8.04
C LEU A 656 22.00 3.58 9.35
N LYS A 657 22.30 2.94 10.50
CA LYS A 657 22.42 3.60 11.81
C LYS A 657 23.55 4.64 11.80
N GLU A 658 24.65 4.33 11.12
CA GLU A 658 25.85 5.16 10.97
C GLU A 658 25.91 5.91 9.62
N SER A 659 24.85 5.84 8.79
CA SER A 659 24.83 6.42 7.44
C SER A 659 25.24 7.89 7.44
N PRO A 660 26.09 8.37 6.51
CA PRO A 660 26.42 9.80 6.42
C PRO A 660 25.18 10.66 6.11
N VAL A 661 24.18 10.10 5.41
CA VAL A 661 22.92 10.77 5.09
C VAL A 661 22.10 10.96 6.37
N LYS A 662 21.87 12.21 6.74
CA LYS A 662 21.17 12.57 7.99
C LYS A 662 19.74 12.00 8.02
N GLU A 663 19.01 12.16 6.91
CA GLU A 663 17.63 11.73 6.76
C GLU A 663 17.47 10.21 6.92
N ALA A 664 18.47 9.42 6.53
CA ALA A 664 18.47 7.96 6.73
C ALA A 664 18.56 7.59 8.22
N ARG A 665 19.35 8.33 9.01
CA ARG A 665 19.43 8.18 10.47
C ARG A 665 18.16 8.69 11.16
N ASP A 666 17.57 9.77 10.66
CA ASP A 666 16.33 10.34 11.21
C ASP A 666 15.11 9.42 11.07
N CYS A 667 15.11 8.47 10.13
CA CYS A 667 14.00 7.51 9.95
C CYS A 667 13.70 6.65 11.19
N VAL A 668 14.67 6.47 12.10
CA VAL A 668 14.47 5.76 13.39
C VAL A 668 14.29 6.71 14.58
N MET A 669 14.12 8.02 14.34
CA MET A 669 13.90 9.00 15.40
C MET A 669 12.53 8.77 16.08
N PRO A 670 12.48 8.66 17.43
CA PRO A 670 11.22 8.60 18.17
C PRO A 670 10.29 9.76 17.80
N MET A 671 9.03 9.47 17.46
CA MET A 671 8.09 10.48 16.96
C MET A 671 7.89 11.67 17.91
N GLY A 672 8.01 11.46 19.23
CA GLY A 672 8.00 12.54 20.22
C GLY A 672 9.14 13.55 20.07
N LEU A 673 10.34 13.13 19.62
CA LEU A 673 11.42 14.06 19.29
C LEU A 673 11.16 14.83 17.98
N THR A 674 10.48 14.22 17.00
CA THR A 674 10.02 14.95 15.81
C THR A 674 8.97 16.02 16.17
N SER A 675 8.13 15.77 17.19
CA SER A 675 7.21 16.75 17.77
C SER A 675 7.94 17.91 18.43
N GLU A 676 9.01 17.64 19.19
CA GLU A 676 9.87 18.69 19.78
C GLU A 676 10.59 19.51 18.70
N ASN A 677 11.07 18.88 17.63
CA ASN A 677 11.67 19.56 16.47
C ASN A 677 10.66 20.49 15.80
N VAL A 678 9.43 20.04 15.56
CA VAL A 678 8.36 20.86 14.98
C VAL A 678 8.01 22.04 15.91
N ALA A 679 7.85 21.79 17.22
CA ALA A 679 7.59 22.86 18.20
C ALA A 679 8.68 23.94 18.19
N LYS A 680 9.96 23.54 18.12
CA LYS A 680 11.13 24.43 18.16
C LYS A 680 11.40 25.13 16.82
N ARG A 681 11.14 24.50 15.67
CA ARG A 681 11.32 25.10 14.32
C ARG A 681 10.22 26.10 13.97
N TYR A 682 8.97 25.78 14.31
CA TYR A 682 7.78 26.52 13.89
C TYR A 682 7.13 27.32 15.02
N ASN A 683 7.87 27.56 16.11
CA ASN A 683 7.49 28.41 17.26
C ASN A 683 6.11 28.07 17.86
N VAL A 684 5.84 26.78 18.09
CA VAL A 684 4.58 26.34 18.71
C VAL A 684 4.78 26.18 20.21
N SER A 685 4.31 27.17 20.98
CA SER A 685 4.63 27.25 22.41
C SER A 685 4.03 26.11 23.22
N ARG A 686 4.59 25.85 24.41
CA ARG A 686 4.01 24.90 25.38
C ARG A 686 2.59 25.28 25.79
N ALA A 687 2.30 26.59 25.91
CA ALA A 687 0.96 27.06 26.23
C ALA A 687 -0.02 26.82 25.08
N ASP A 688 0.40 27.03 23.83
CA ASP A 688 -0.40 26.75 22.63
C ASP A 688 -0.81 25.27 22.60
N GLN A 689 0.15 24.38 22.85
CA GLN A 689 -0.03 22.93 22.86
C GLN A 689 -1.00 22.48 23.95
N ASP A 690 -0.88 23.01 25.16
CA ASP A 690 -1.79 22.65 26.26
C ASP A 690 -3.20 23.25 26.05
N VAL A 691 -3.33 24.48 25.52
CA VAL A 691 -4.64 25.07 25.17
C VAL A 691 -5.37 24.25 24.08
N PHE A 692 -4.68 23.88 23.01
CA PHE A 692 -5.23 23.02 21.96
C PHE A 692 -5.70 21.65 22.50
N SER A 693 -5.02 21.14 23.53
CA SER A 693 -5.32 19.86 24.15
C SER A 693 -6.51 19.92 25.12
N VAL A 694 -6.68 21.03 25.84
CA VAL A 694 -7.94 21.32 26.58
C VAL A 694 -9.12 21.32 25.61
N GLU A 695 -8.98 22.01 24.48
CA GLU A 695 -10.08 22.15 23.51
C GLU A 695 -10.42 20.82 22.81
N SER A 696 -9.42 20.01 22.41
CA SER A 696 -9.68 18.66 21.87
C SER A 696 -10.43 17.77 22.87
N HIS A 697 -10.04 17.80 24.15
CA HIS A 697 -10.76 17.11 25.22
C HIS A 697 -12.18 17.66 25.45
N ALA A 698 -12.37 18.98 25.41
CA ALA A 698 -13.68 19.61 25.56
C ALA A 698 -14.64 19.24 24.41
N ARG A 699 -14.16 19.28 23.16
CA ARG A 699 -14.91 18.86 21.96
C ARG A 699 -15.33 17.39 22.05
N ALA A 700 -14.43 16.50 22.45
CA ALA A 700 -14.72 15.07 22.61
C ALA A 700 -15.68 14.78 23.79
N ALA A 701 -15.52 15.47 24.92
CA ALA A 701 -16.42 15.34 26.06
C ALA A 701 -17.85 15.78 25.69
N ARG A 702 -17.99 16.91 25.00
CA ARG A 702 -19.26 17.40 24.42
C ARG A 702 -19.85 16.37 23.46
N ALA A 703 -19.08 15.93 22.46
CA ALA A 703 -19.54 14.98 21.44
C ALA A 703 -20.03 13.65 22.03
N ARG A 704 -19.33 13.10 23.04
CA ARG A 704 -19.80 11.93 23.79
C ARG A 704 -21.10 12.22 24.54
N SER A 705 -21.19 13.35 25.26
CA SER A 705 -22.40 13.70 26.04
C SER A 705 -23.65 13.91 25.18
N GLU A 706 -23.49 14.44 23.98
CA GLU A 706 -24.55 14.57 22.97
C GLU A 706 -24.82 13.26 22.20
N GLY A 707 -24.03 12.21 22.43
CA GLY A 707 -24.17 10.91 21.77
C GLY A 707 -23.74 10.89 20.29
N ARG A 708 -22.95 11.87 19.85
CA ARG A 708 -22.57 12.06 18.42
C ARG A 708 -21.85 10.86 17.79
N PHE A 709 -21.19 10.04 18.60
CA PHE A 709 -20.43 8.86 18.16
C PHE A 709 -21.28 7.58 18.04
N LYS A 710 -22.57 7.60 18.38
CA LYS A 710 -23.42 6.38 18.40
C LYS A 710 -23.59 5.74 17.02
N ASP A 711 -23.61 6.54 15.96
CA ASP A 711 -23.82 6.07 14.59
C ASP A 711 -22.54 5.46 13.98
N GLU A 712 -21.36 5.86 14.49
CA GLU A 712 -20.05 5.40 14.01
C GLU A 712 -19.45 4.24 14.84
N ILE A 713 -19.83 4.10 16.12
CA ILE A 713 -19.31 3.05 17.01
C ILE A 713 -20.11 1.75 16.89
N VAL A 714 -19.42 0.67 16.53
CA VAL A 714 -19.89 -0.72 16.71
C VAL A 714 -19.42 -1.23 18.08
N PRO A 715 -20.32 -1.63 19.00
CA PRO A 715 -19.95 -2.16 20.31
C PRO A 715 -19.05 -3.40 20.22
N VAL A 716 -18.02 -3.46 21.08
CA VAL A 716 -17.09 -4.60 21.15
C VAL A 716 -17.40 -5.43 22.39
N THR A 717 -17.94 -6.62 22.22
CA THR A 717 -18.04 -7.63 23.29
C THR A 717 -16.77 -8.49 23.30
N THR A 718 -16.02 -8.47 24.39
CA THR A 718 -14.69 -9.13 24.49
C THR A 718 -14.37 -9.58 25.93
N ARG A 719 -13.28 -10.34 26.09
CA ARG A 719 -12.74 -10.74 27.40
C ARG A 719 -12.08 -9.54 28.08
N PHE A 720 -12.15 -9.49 29.40
CA PHE A 720 -11.46 -8.52 30.23
C PHE A 720 -10.97 -9.18 31.52
N GLN A 721 -9.67 -9.04 31.78
CA GLN A 721 -9.02 -9.49 33.00
C GLN A 721 -8.65 -8.26 33.84
N GLU A 722 -9.25 -8.12 35.00
CA GLU A 722 -8.86 -7.07 35.95
C GLU A 722 -7.44 -7.32 36.47
N THR A 723 -6.66 -6.25 36.68
CA THR A 723 -5.25 -6.31 37.07
C THR A 723 -4.91 -5.26 38.12
N ASP A 724 -4.05 -5.60 39.09
CA ASP A 724 -3.59 -4.68 40.12
C ASP A 724 -2.58 -3.63 39.60
N LYS A 725 -2.05 -2.79 40.51
CA LYS A 725 -1.04 -1.77 40.19
C LYS A 725 0.34 -2.34 39.81
N ALA A 726 0.61 -3.61 40.10
CA ALA A 726 1.83 -4.32 39.72
C ALA A 726 1.65 -5.17 38.44
N GLY A 727 0.43 -5.28 37.91
CA GLY A 727 0.08 -6.06 36.72
C GLY A 727 -0.39 -7.49 37.01
N ASN A 728 -0.52 -7.89 38.27
CA ASN A 728 -1.03 -9.22 38.63
C ASN A 728 -2.51 -9.32 38.29
N LYS A 729 -2.97 -10.50 37.85
CA LYS A 729 -4.38 -10.79 37.61
C LYS A 729 -5.18 -10.73 38.91
N VAL A 730 -6.28 -9.97 38.92
CA VAL A 730 -7.22 -9.83 40.04
C VAL A 730 -8.56 -10.42 39.61
N GLY A 731 -9.07 -11.38 40.39
CA GLY A 731 -10.34 -12.05 40.10
C GLY A 731 -10.34 -12.85 38.78
N GLU A 732 -11.52 -13.39 38.46
CA GLU A 732 -11.75 -14.16 37.24
C GLU A 732 -11.87 -13.25 36.01
N GLU A 733 -11.56 -13.81 34.83
CA GLU A 733 -11.78 -13.15 33.55
C GLU A 733 -13.28 -13.01 33.28
N LYS A 734 -13.70 -11.84 32.80
CA LYS A 734 -15.12 -11.46 32.60
C LYS A 734 -15.33 -11.11 31.14
N THR A 735 -16.52 -11.37 30.60
CA THR A 735 -16.94 -10.77 29.33
C THR A 735 -17.50 -9.38 29.59
N ILE A 736 -17.03 -8.36 28.87
CA ILE A 736 -17.57 -7.00 28.90
C ILE A 736 -18.01 -6.57 27.50
N THR A 737 -18.90 -5.58 27.42
CA THR A 737 -19.24 -4.90 26.15
C THR A 737 -18.82 -3.43 26.24
N VAL A 738 -17.92 -3.02 25.36
CA VAL A 738 -17.38 -1.66 25.31
C VAL A 738 -18.13 -0.86 24.27
N THR A 739 -18.63 0.31 24.65
CA THR A 739 -19.48 1.20 23.83
C THR A 739 -18.98 2.64 23.73
N GLU A 740 -17.93 3.02 24.45
CA GLU A 740 -17.45 4.41 24.55
C GLU A 740 -15.92 4.51 24.53
N ASP A 741 -15.42 5.63 24.00
CA ASP A 741 -13.99 5.95 23.95
C ASP A 741 -13.43 6.31 25.34
N ASP A 742 -12.52 5.50 25.89
CA ASP A 742 -12.04 5.65 27.28
C ASP A 742 -10.85 6.63 27.46
N GLY A 743 -10.38 7.22 26.36
CA GLY A 743 -9.39 8.31 26.38
C GLY A 743 -9.95 9.66 26.83
N ILE A 744 -11.27 9.88 26.70
CA ILE A 744 -11.89 11.20 26.87
C ILE A 744 -11.97 11.61 28.35
N ARG A 745 -11.11 12.56 28.73
CA ARG A 745 -11.12 13.25 30.03
C ARG A 745 -12.09 14.43 30.02
N VAL A 746 -12.89 14.54 31.07
CA VAL A 746 -13.80 15.67 31.32
C VAL A 746 -13.14 16.62 32.32
N GLY A 747 -13.28 17.93 32.15
CA GLY A 747 -12.74 18.93 33.09
C GLY A 747 -11.21 19.04 33.06
N VAL A 748 -10.56 18.80 31.91
CA VAL A 748 -9.14 19.11 31.72
C VAL A 748 -8.96 20.62 31.78
N THR A 749 -8.00 21.10 32.58
CA THR A 749 -7.70 22.53 32.72
C THR A 749 -6.25 22.83 32.35
N LEU A 750 -5.97 24.08 31.99
CA LEU A 750 -4.63 24.53 31.61
C LEU A 750 -3.63 24.38 32.77
N GLU A 751 -4.06 24.62 34.01
CA GLU A 751 -3.24 24.47 35.23
C GLU A 751 -3.01 23.00 35.61
N ALA A 752 -3.81 22.07 35.09
CA ALA A 752 -3.58 20.64 35.22
C ALA A 752 -2.57 20.15 34.17
N LEU A 753 -2.71 20.58 32.91
CA LEU A 753 -1.76 20.25 31.84
C LEU A 753 -0.38 20.86 32.09
N ALA A 754 -0.30 22.13 32.49
CA ALA A 754 0.97 22.84 32.74
C ALA A 754 1.87 22.13 33.79
N LYS A 755 1.27 21.36 34.72
CA LYS A 755 1.99 20.57 35.73
C LYS A 755 2.56 19.25 35.19
N LEU A 756 2.17 18.83 33.98
CA LEU A 756 2.72 17.63 33.34
C LEU A 756 4.15 17.87 32.91
N LYS A 757 5.01 16.92 33.28
CA LYS A 757 6.41 16.88 32.86
C LYS A 757 6.53 16.63 31.35
N PRO A 758 7.54 17.21 30.69
CA PRO A 758 7.93 16.82 29.34
C PRO A 758 8.16 15.32 29.21
N ALA A 759 7.76 14.73 28.09
CA ALA A 759 7.74 13.28 27.87
C ALA A 759 8.94 12.74 27.08
N PHE A 760 9.63 13.59 26.31
CA PHE A 760 10.65 13.14 25.35
C PHE A 760 12.01 13.85 25.45
N SER A 761 12.05 15.07 25.99
CA SER A 761 13.30 15.79 26.29
C SER A 761 13.10 16.64 27.56
N ALA A 762 14.16 16.89 28.33
CA ALA A 762 14.06 17.55 29.64
C ALA A 762 13.41 18.94 29.55
N ASP A 763 13.85 19.75 28.59
CA ASP A 763 13.31 21.08 28.27
C ASP A 763 12.31 21.01 27.10
N GLY A 764 11.49 19.95 27.09
CA GLY A 764 10.52 19.67 26.04
C GLY A 764 9.19 20.40 26.21
N ALA A 765 8.51 20.68 25.09
CA ALA A 765 7.14 21.18 25.09
C ALA A 765 6.09 20.04 25.07
N SER A 766 6.46 18.85 24.57
CA SER A 766 5.52 17.74 24.40
C SER A 766 5.41 16.89 25.67
N THR A 767 4.18 16.63 26.09
CA THR A 767 3.79 15.89 27.30
C THR A 767 2.75 14.83 26.99
N ALA A 768 2.52 13.91 27.93
CA ALA A 768 1.44 12.92 27.84
C ALA A 768 0.02 13.52 27.82
N GLY A 769 -0.14 14.84 28.06
CA GLY A 769 -1.43 15.54 27.98
C GLY A 769 -1.63 16.37 26.71
N ASN A 770 -0.59 16.54 25.89
CA ASN A 770 -0.65 17.25 24.60
C ASN A 770 -0.12 16.39 23.42
N SER A 771 0.04 15.09 23.66
CA SER A 771 0.33 14.04 22.69
C SER A 771 -0.89 13.15 22.51
N SER A 772 -1.03 12.50 21.36
CA SER A 772 -2.03 11.46 21.17
C SER A 772 -1.85 10.29 22.15
N GLN A 773 -2.97 9.69 22.57
CA GLN A 773 -2.94 8.55 23.48
C GLN A 773 -2.61 7.25 22.71
N VAL A 774 -1.70 6.44 23.26
CA VAL A 774 -1.41 5.08 22.79
C VAL A 774 -2.67 4.24 23.01
N SER A 775 -3.20 3.66 21.93
CA SER A 775 -4.56 3.12 21.92
C SER A 775 -4.75 1.87 21.06
N ASP A 776 -5.77 1.09 21.42
CA ASP A 776 -6.23 -0.08 20.67
C ASP A 776 -7.57 0.25 19.99
N GLY A 777 -7.79 -0.28 18.78
CA GLY A 777 -9.04 -0.09 18.03
C GLY A 777 -8.98 -0.58 16.58
N ALA A 778 -10.14 -0.63 15.92
CA ALA A 778 -10.28 -0.95 14.49
C ALA A 778 -11.34 -0.08 13.81
N ALA A 779 -11.28 0.04 12.49
CA ALA A 779 -12.28 0.72 11.67
C ALA A 779 -12.34 0.13 10.25
N ALA A 780 -13.51 0.19 9.61
CA ALA A 780 -13.77 -0.35 8.28
C ALA A 780 -14.69 0.59 7.47
N THR A 781 -14.41 0.75 6.18
CA THR A 781 -15.20 1.52 5.23
C THR A 781 -15.51 0.64 4.02
N LEU A 782 -16.79 0.43 3.74
CA LEU A 782 -17.29 -0.38 2.61
C LEU A 782 -17.50 0.53 1.39
N LEU A 783 -16.80 0.22 0.30
CA LEU A 783 -16.81 0.98 -0.94
C LEU A 783 -17.32 0.14 -2.11
N MET A 784 -18.00 0.77 -3.07
CA MET A 784 -18.36 0.16 -4.36
C MET A 784 -18.48 1.21 -5.47
N ARG A 785 -18.56 0.77 -6.72
CA ARG A 785 -18.90 1.68 -7.84
C ARG A 785 -20.37 2.08 -7.77
N ARG A 786 -20.71 3.35 -8.03
CA ARG A 786 -22.11 3.82 -7.99
C ARG A 786 -23.03 3.01 -8.90
N SER A 787 -22.61 2.69 -10.13
CA SER A 787 -23.39 1.85 -11.05
C SER A 787 -23.73 0.47 -10.47
N THR A 788 -22.84 -0.07 -9.64
CA THR A 788 -23.04 -1.35 -8.95
C THR A 788 -23.98 -1.18 -7.77
N ALA A 789 -23.90 -0.06 -7.03
CA ALA A 789 -24.92 0.31 -6.03
C ALA A 789 -26.32 0.42 -6.66
N THR A 790 -26.45 1.09 -7.81
CA THR A 790 -27.68 1.18 -8.60
C THR A 790 -28.20 -0.21 -9.01
N ALA A 791 -27.33 -1.05 -9.59
CA ALA A 791 -27.70 -2.38 -10.06
C ALA A 791 -28.13 -3.34 -8.92
N LEU A 792 -27.59 -3.17 -7.72
CA LEU A 792 -27.95 -3.93 -6.52
C LEU A 792 -29.11 -3.31 -5.71
N GLY A 793 -29.65 -2.15 -6.12
CA GLY A 793 -30.71 -1.45 -5.38
C GLY A 793 -30.26 -0.78 -4.07
N LEU A 794 -28.95 -0.55 -3.90
CA LEU A 794 -28.30 -0.04 -2.68
C LEU A 794 -28.11 1.48 -2.68
N GLU A 795 -28.73 2.23 -3.61
CA GLU A 795 -28.56 3.68 -3.72
C GLU A 795 -28.95 4.44 -2.43
N GLY A 796 -29.99 3.97 -1.72
CA GLY A 796 -30.44 4.54 -0.45
C GLY A 796 -29.48 4.31 0.73
N ASN A 797 -28.47 3.45 0.57
CA ASN A 797 -27.45 3.17 1.59
C ASN A 797 -26.19 4.03 1.41
N ILE A 798 -26.09 4.85 0.35
CA ILE A 798 -24.91 5.68 0.08
C ILE A 798 -24.83 6.81 1.12
N LEU A 799 -23.75 6.81 1.92
CA LEU A 799 -23.41 7.87 2.88
C LEU A 799 -22.60 9.01 2.25
N GLY A 800 -22.05 8.78 1.06
CA GLY A 800 -21.13 9.68 0.37
C GLY A 800 -20.24 8.94 -0.62
N LYS A 801 -19.18 9.61 -1.07
CA LYS A 801 -18.18 9.09 -2.00
C LYS A 801 -16.76 9.52 -1.64
N PHE A 802 -15.80 8.68 -2.04
CA PHE A 802 -14.38 9.03 -2.07
C PHE A 802 -14.08 9.77 -3.39
N VAL A 803 -13.46 10.95 -3.31
CA VAL A 803 -13.14 11.77 -4.49
C VAL A 803 -11.69 11.58 -4.92
N GLY A 804 -10.76 11.51 -3.97
CA GLY A 804 -9.33 11.34 -4.25
C GLY A 804 -8.47 11.46 -3.00
N ALA A 805 -7.20 11.06 -3.12
CA ALA A 805 -6.21 11.18 -2.05
C ALA A 805 -4.82 11.50 -2.60
N ALA A 806 -4.00 12.18 -1.80
CA ALA A 806 -2.62 12.52 -2.14
C ALA A 806 -1.68 12.15 -0.99
N VAL A 807 -0.48 11.67 -1.36
CA VAL A 807 0.65 11.45 -0.45
C VAL A 807 1.78 12.43 -0.80
N ALA A 808 2.45 12.97 0.22
CA ALA A 808 3.63 13.83 0.10
C ALA A 808 4.75 13.34 1.02
N GLY A 809 6.00 13.63 0.67
CA GLY A 809 7.18 13.42 1.52
C GLY A 809 7.62 14.71 2.21
N CYS A 810 8.29 14.57 3.35
CA CYS A 810 8.94 15.63 4.13
C CYS A 810 10.18 15.06 4.83
N LYS A 811 10.95 15.85 5.59
CA LYS A 811 12.10 15.28 6.33
C LYS A 811 11.60 14.40 7.49
N PRO A 812 12.23 13.25 7.77
CA PRO A 812 11.76 12.36 8.84
C PRO A 812 11.80 13.01 10.23
N ASP A 813 12.77 13.90 10.48
CA ASP A 813 12.93 14.59 11.76
C ASP A 813 11.87 15.67 12.06
N GLU A 814 11.02 16.01 11.09
CA GLU A 814 9.90 16.94 11.21
C GLU A 814 8.60 16.37 10.63
N MET A 815 8.45 15.04 10.60
CA MET A 815 7.36 14.32 9.92
C MET A 815 5.94 14.82 10.22
N GLY A 816 5.74 15.51 11.35
CA GLY A 816 4.54 16.23 11.71
C GLY A 816 4.06 17.24 10.66
N VAL A 817 4.92 17.82 9.83
CA VAL A 817 4.52 18.78 8.77
C VAL A 817 3.75 18.15 7.61
N GLY A 818 3.63 16.81 7.57
CA GLY A 818 3.00 16.05 6.49
C GLY A 818 1.65 16.59 5.97
N PRO A 819 0.65 16.90 6.83
CA PRO A 819 -0.65 17.45 6.41
C PRO A 819 -0.52 18.77 5.64
N ALA A 820 0.36 19.67 6.08
CA ALA A 820 0.57 20.98 5.44
C ALA A 820 1.07 20.87 3.99
N ILE A 821 1.69 19.75 3.62
CA ILE A 821 2.17 19.49 2.25
C ILE A 821 1.17 18.59 1.47
N ALA A 822 0.56 17.61 2.14
CA ALA A 822 -0.37 16.68 1.51
C ALA A 822 -1.73 17.30 1.17
N ILE A 823 -2.25 18.20 2.02
CA ILE A 823 -3.53 18.89 1.78
C ILE A 823 -3.46 19.78 0.54
N PRO A 824 -2.55 20.78 0.41
CA PRO A 824 -2.55 21.68 -0.75
C PRO A 824 -2.31 20.94 -2.06
N LYS A 825 -1.50 19.88 -2.04
CA LYS A 825 -1.31 18.97 -3.18
C LYS A 825 -2.62 18.33 -3.63
N LEU A 826 -3.43 17.81 -2.69
CA LEU A 826 -4.72 17.19 -3.01
C LEU A 826 -5.76 18.21 -3.50
N LEU A 827 -5.89 19.35 -2.82
CA LEU A 827 -6.85 20.38 -3.17
C LEU A 827 -6.56 20.95 -4.58
N ALA A 828 -5.27 21.18 -4.89
CA ALA A 828 -4.83 21.58 -6.23
C ALA A 828 -5.07 20.50 -7.31
N GLN A 829 -4.88 19.22 -6.98
CA GLN A 829 -5.21 18.10 -7.89
C GLN A 829 -6.70 18.00 -8.21
N LEU A 830 -7.59 18.43 -7.31
CA LEU A 830 -9.04 18.37 -7.45
C LEU A 830 -9.69 19.69 -7.88
N GLY A 831 -8.94 20.79 -8.00
CA GLY A 831 -9.44 22.10 -8.39
C GLY A 831 -10.31 22.79 -7.33
N ILE A 832 -10.07 22.49 -6.05
CA ILE A 832 -10.81 23.02 -4.89
C ILE A 832 -9.89 23.83 -3.96
N GLN A 833 -10.47 24.65 -3.08
CA GLN A 833 -9.77 25.46 -2.09
C GLN A 833 -10.25 25.14 -0.67
N ASN A 834 -9.53 25.61 0.35
CA ASN A 834 -9.94 25.47 1.75
C ASN A 834 -11.37 25.99 2.01
N SER A 835 -11.78 27.07 1.34
CA SER A 835 -13.13 27.66 1.44
C SER A 835 -14.26 26.74 0.98
N ASP A 836 -13.93 25.65 0.29
CA ASP A 836 -14.88 24.73 -0.32
C ASP A 836 -15.04 23.47 0.55
N VAL A 837 -14.28 23.35 1.64
CA VAL A 837 -14.27 22.23 2.60
C VAL A 837 -15.03 22.62 3.88
N HIS A 838 -15.98 21.79 4.29
CA HIS A 838 -16.91 22.07 5.40
C HIS A 838 -16.48 21.44 6.73
N ARG A 839 -15.63 20.41 6.69
CA ARG A 839 -15.10 19.72 7.88
C ARG A 839 -13.72 19.15 7.62
N TRP A 840 -12.83 19.30 8.60
CA TRP A 840 -11.46 18.79 8.57
C TRP A 840 -11.23 17.82 9.72
N GLU A 841 -10.79 16.60 9.41
CA GLU A 841 -10.34 15.59 10.36
C GLU A 841 -8.82 15.42 10.24
N ILE A 842 -8.07 16.25 10.97
CA ILE A 842 -6.60 16.29 10.96
C ILE A 842 -6.07 15.58 12.19
N ASN A 843 -5.28 14.51 12.00
CA ASN A 843 -4.81 13.67 13.09
C ASN A 843 -3.92 14.43 14.08
N GLU A 844 -4.29 14.40 15.36
CA GLU A 844 -3.59 15.09 16.44
C GLU A 844 -2.52 14.20 17.07
N ALA A 845 -1.60 13.65 16.26
CA ALA A 845 -0.53 12.78 16.78
C ALA A 845 0.24 13.47 17.94
N PHE A 846 0.47 14.77 17.78
CA PHE A 846 0.90 15.73 18.80
C PHE A 846 0.22 17.09 18.55
N ALA A 847 0.03 17.89 19.60
CA ALA A 847 -0.49 19.25 19.47
C ALA A 847 0.45 20.16 18.65
N SER A 848 1.77 20.02 18.81
CA SER A 848 2.79 20.80 18.08
C SER A 848 2.57 20.80 16.56
N GLN A 849 2.43 19.59 15.97
CA GLN A 849 2.22 19.42 14.54
C GLN A 849 0.81 19.79 14.08
N ALA A 850 -0.20 19.58 14.92
CA ALA A 850 -1.58 19.93 14.59
C ALA A 850 -1.72 21.46 14.46
N ILE A 851 -1.19 22.20 15.45
CA ILE A 851 -1.19 23.67 15.45
C ILE A 851 -0.35 24.22 14.30
N HIS A 852 0.85 23.66 14.03
CA HIS A 852 1.65 24.08 12.89
C HIS A 852 0.91 23.86 11.56
N CYS A 853 0.30 22.69 11.33
CA CYS A 853 -0.44 22.44 10.10
C CYS A 853 -1.68 23.33 9.96
N VAL A 854 -2.40 23.61 11.04
CA VAL A 854 -3.54 24.55 11.04
C VAL A 854 -3.08 25.97 10.65
N ARG A 855 -1.94 26.44 11.19
CA ARG A 855 -1.34 27.74 10.84
C ARG A 855 -0.84 27.80 9.40
N GLU A 856 -0.05 26.83 8.97
CA GLU A 856 0.55 26.79 7.61
C GLU A 856 -0.51 26.70 6.51
N LEU A 857 -1.65 26.08 6.80
CA LEU A 857 -2.79 25.98 5.89
C LEU A 857 -3.76 27.19 5.98
N GLY A 858 -3.57 28.12 6.91
CA GLY A 858 -4.49 29.26 7.13
C GLY A 858 -5.87 28.84 7.66
N LEU A 859 -5.93 27.74 8.42
CA LEU A 859 -7.15 27.12 8.96
C LEU A 859 -7.44 27.55 10.42
N GLU A 860 -6.80 28.58 10.96
CA GLU A 860 -7.04 29.02 12.35
C GLU A 860 -8.50 29.39 12.56
N LYS A 861 -9.11 30.08 11.60
CA LYS A 861 -10.55 30.44 11.64
C LYS A 861 -11.46 29.22 11.59
N ASP A 862 -11.10 28.20 10.81
CA ASP A 862 -11.81 26.93 10.77
C ASP A 862 -11.66 26.16 12.09
N TRP A 863 -10.52 26.26 12.76
CA TRP A 863 -10.32 25.68 14.08
C TRP A 863 -11.09 26.43 15.18
N GLU A 864 -11.12 27.77 15.13
CA GLU A 864 -11.91 28.64 16.02
C GLU A 864 -13.42 28.42 15.87
N GLN A 865 -13.91 28.31 14.63
CA GLN A 865 -15.32 27.99 14.33
C GLN A 865 -15.70 26.54 14.66
N GLY A 866 -14.69 25.67 14.86
CA GLY A 866 -14.89 24.27 15.18
C GLY A 866 -15.09 23.36 13.96
N ASN A 867 -14.72 23.80 12.76
CA ASN A 867 -14.73 23.00 11.52
C ASN A 867 -13.56 22.00 11.48
N VAL A 868 -12.45 22.30 12.17
CA VAL A 868 -11.32 21.37 12.39
C VAL A 868 -11.53 20.56 13.67
N ASN A 869 -11.55 19.23 13.54
CA ASN A 869 -11.83 18.25 14.59
C ASN A 869 -13.02 18.66 15.49
N PRO A 870 -14.25 18.85 14.94
CA PRO A 870 -15.41 19.42 15.67
C PRO A 870 -15.82 18.66 16.94
N ASP A 871 -15.55 17.36 16.93
CA ASP A 871 -15.87 16.38 17.97
C ASP A 871 -14.62 15.92 18.74
N GLY A 872 -13.50 16.65 18.61
CA GLY A 872 -12.21 16.32 19.22
C GLY A 872 -11.40 15.31 18.39
N GLY A 873 -10.08 15.34 18.54
CA GLY A 873 -9.18 14.49 17.77
C GLY A 873 -8.38 13.50 18.63
N ALA A 874 -7.22 13.10 18.13
CA ALA A 874 -6.44 11.98 18.69
C ALA A 874 -5.77 12.24 20.05
N ILE A 875 -5.69 13.50 20.51
CA ILE A 875 -5.29 13.79 21.90
C ILE A 875 -6.37 13.30 22.86
N ALA A 876 -7.65 13.51 22.53
CA ALA A 876 -8.77 13.09 23.36
C ALA A 876 -9.25 11.66 23.10
N LEU A 877 -9.31 11.25 21.83
CA LEU A 877 -9.84 9.96 21.37
C LEU A 877 -8.78 8.85 21.27
N GLY A 878 -7.49 9.19 21.15
CA GLY A 878 -6.39 8.25 20.94
C GLY A 878 -6.01 8.01 19.48
N HIS A 879 -4.85 7.38 19.28
CA HIS A 879 -4.23 7.12 17.96
C HIS A 879 -3.85 5.63 17.80
N PRO A 880 -4.80 4.74 17.48
CA PRO A 880 -4.55 3.33 17.16
C PRO A 880 -3.94 3.20 15.75
N LEU A 881 -2.66 3.57 15.61
CA LEU A 881 -1.90 3.77 14.37
C LEU A 881 -2.61 3.33 13.07
N GLY A 882 -2.54 2.04 12.72
CA GLY A 882 -3.04 1.52 11.45
C GLY A 882 -4.54 1.75 11.18
N ALA A 883 -5.37 1.79 12.22
CA ALA A 883 -6.82 2.00 12.13
C ALA A 883 -7.23 3.49 12.02
N THR A 884 -6.30 4.43 12.24
CA THR A 884 -6.65 5.85 12.48
C THR A 884 -7.21 6.56 11.24
N GLY A 885 -6.75 6.19 10.04
CA GLY A 885 -7.27 6.74 8.78
C GLY A 885 -8.74 6.43 8.55
N ALA A 886 -9.15 5.17 8.67
CA ALA A 886 -10.57 4.78 8.59
C ALA A 886 -11.38 5.31 9.78
N ARG A 887 -10.78 5.41 10.98
CA ARG A 887 -11.42 6.05 12.16
C ARG A 887 -11.81 7.50 11.85
N LEU A 888 -10.89 8.29 11.31
CA LEU A 888 -11.14 9.68 10.92
C LEU A 888 -12.15 9.78 9.77
N THR A 889 -12.12 8.88 8.77
CA THR A 889 -13.14 8.83 7.71
C THR A 889 -14.55 8.56 8.26
N SER A 890 -14.67 7.64 9.21
CA SER A 890 -15.94 7.31 9.89
C SER A 890 -16.51 8.51 10.64
N THR A 891 -15.68 9.18 11.44
CA THR A 891 -16.05 10.41 12.16
C THR A 891 -16.33 11.59 11.21
N LEU A 892 -15.63 11.70 10.07
CA LEU A 892 -15.87 12.73 9.05
C LEU A 892 -17.27 12.60 8.43
N LEU A 893 -17.63 11.41 7.93
CA LEU A 893 -18.88 11.20 7.20
C LEU A 893 -20.12 11.39 8.09
N HIS A 894 -20.11 10.81 9.30
CA HIS A 894 -21.16 11.05 10.29
C HIS A 894 -21.18 12.51 10.75
N GLY A 895 -20.00 13.13 10.87
CA GLY A 895 -19.82 14.54 11.17
C GLY A 895 -20.47 15.49 10.16
N LEU A 896 -20.20 15.28 8.87
CA LEU A 896 -20.83 16.01 7.76
C LEU A 896 -22.35 15.80 7.78
N LYS A 897 -22.82 14.57 8.01
CA LYS A 897 -24.25 14.24 8.04
C LYS A 897 -25.03 14.97 9.14
N ARG A 898 -24.43 15.14 10.33
CA ARG A 898 -25.05 15.91 11.42
C ARG A 898 -24.98 17.43 11.23
N THR A 899 -24.01 17.94 10.46
CA THR A 899 -23.82 19.39 10.23
C THR A 899 -24.43 19.90 8.94
N GLY A 900 -24.86 19.00 8.04
CA GLY A 900 -25.37 19.35 6.71
C GLY A 900 -24.28 19.63 5.67
N GLY A 901 -22.99 19.62 6.06
CA GLY A 901 -21.87 19.83 5.15
C GLY A 901 -21.75 18.75 4.07
N GLU A 902 -21.10 19.09 2.96
CA GLU A 902 -20.92 18.19 1.82
C GLU A 902 -19.46 17.72 1.68
N VAL A 903 -18.53 18.63 1.43
CA VAL A 903 -17.10 18.31 1.24
C VAL A 903 -16.37 18.23 2.58
N GLY A 904 -15.56 17.18 2.78
CA GLY A 904 -14.68 17.05 3.94
C GLY A 904 -13.30 16.47 3.60
N VAL A 905 -12.32 16.75 4.46
CA VAL A 905 -10.93 16.30 4.31
C VAL A 905 -10.49 15.49 5.53
N VAL A 906 -9.93 14.30 5.31
CA VAL A 906 -9.14 13.56 6.30
C VAL A 906 -7.65 13.78 6.01
N SER A 907 -6.82 14.04 7.02
CA SER A 907 -5.36 14.10 6.83
C SER A 907 -4.55 13.71 8.07
N MET A 908 -3.31 13.25 7.86
CA MET A 908 -2.37 12.90 8.93
C MET A 908 -0.89 13.02 8.52
N CYS A 909 -0.07 13.37 9.50
CA CYS A 909 1.37 13.13 9.48
C CYS A 909 1.67 11.62 9.54
N ILE A 910 2.85 11.23 9.07
CA ILE A 910 3.24 9.83 8.92
C ILE A 910 4.71 9.70 9.32
N GLY A 911 5.00 8.82 10.29
CA GLY A 911 6.37 8.47 10.68
C GLY A 911 7.25 8.08 9.48
N THR A 912 8.56 8.30 9.61
CA THR A 912 9.56 8.28 8.50
C THR A 912 9.45 9.42 7.47
N GLY A 913 8.60 10.43 7.68
CA GLY A 913 8.64 11.69 6.90
C GLY A 913 7.66 11.73 5.73
N MET A 914 6.38 11.47 5.97
CA MET A 914 5.34 11.64 4.95
C MET A 914 4.09 12.34 5.51
N GLY A 915 3.21 12.76 4.61
CA GLY A 915 1.84 13.15 4.90
C GLY A 915 0.87 12.52 3.90
N MET A 916 -0.37 12.28 4.33
CA MET A 916 -1.46 11.88 3.43
C MET A 916 -2.72 12.67 3.72
N ALA A 917 -3.45 13.02 2.66
CA ALA A 917 -4.77 13.62 2.71
C ALA A 917 -5.75 12.82 1.82
N GLY A 918 -7.04 12.86 2.14
CA GLY A 918 -8.13 12.29 1.34
C GLY A 918 -9.38 13.17 1.41
N VAL A 919 -10.03 13.38 0.26
CA VAL A 919 -11.27 14.18 0.12
C VAL A 919 -12.47 13.25 -0.04
N PHE A 920 -13.50 13.52 0.73
CA PHE A 920 -14.77 12.82 0.74
C PHE A 920 -15.90 13.83 0.51
N VAL A 921 -16.95 13.39 -0.16
CA VAL A 921 -18.19 14.16 -0.32
C VAL A 921 -19.33 13.35 0.26
N ARG A 922 -20.06 13.91 1.22
CA ARG A 922 -21.27 13.32 1.79
C ARG A 922 -22.41 13.37 0.77
N GLU A 923 -23.26 12.35 0.79
CA GLU A 923 -24.53 12.31 0.05
C GLU A 923 -25.72 12.19 1.01
#